data_AF-Q9V0I1-F1
#
_entry.id   AF-Q9V0I1-F1
#
_cell.length_a   1.000
_cell.length_b   1.000
_cell.length_c   1.000
_cell.angle_alpha   90.00
_cell.angle_beta   90.00
_cell.angle_gamma   90.00
#
_symmetry.space_group_name_H-M   'P 1'
#
loop_
_entity.id
_entity.type
_entity.pdbx_description
1 polymer ?
#
loop_
_entity_poly.entity_id
_entity_poly.type
_entity_poly.pdbx_seq_one_letter_code
_entity_poly.pdbx_strand_id
1 'polypeptide(L)'
;MRRGFIFTLDALLSLILVVTVLASVIMVQSRVSQVYVTSLRSQSKYIAEDTLRLLRTVPLNEIVSPEKIEEWIKDGILDEELVNPRMTPLDIVTTYWATQEIYPEKNLRHKAEIILGYILNKTLPGYYYELMINNYTSPYLRKVGGNYSKALEVSPATLVMSGYAYNQTPRGYIARAYLTRVTTIREELYGWMRVLADADYYYDRQRPLNKLTITRIISLPGDAEVLEADGKFVSREGEKVTLYINGNLVDSDYSQLNIQDLSPYLVSGKNNITLVYSNARGDEIGSASGTTMYIKYKTSQPSVEDPGLVKVYDVTSERTGFMYLFELFVPGNITSIHMRFKVHNIGIVRLYYGLGGNITLLLAKKANPDGDAVIEFTNEEISRALSSIGVSYENMSKMVFDFVVGFDAYYYNGDWYYEGGDSYNDQANRRRRVYGYPDSYIRISYKSKILVTRYSIPLSIYFPYGDTRVSYPNNGLRVEYSLPPVAEPWYADFWVGYVFEDYTTVQNLYENGNLFYSGPLGRYAIRVAYTRLYNWMMVPGQTNIFKIKMTNGNSYVRDGETRGIIKYFIQAYAGYGDIFPKFIRDGCGGYNITYYWRGDSNPQYVLAGEEPYCSVTADDLLAGRSTYAVDDAIIRLFNNLGGNGTRTSPLLVKLPSNVMIDFASMGNIPGLFKPIQITLRVWREG
;
A
#
# COMPACT_ATOMS: atom_id res chain seq x y z
N MET A 1 41.00 -35.74 -37.48
CA MET A 1 39.62 -35.20 -37.51
C MET A 1 38.84 -35.75 -36.31
N ARG A 2 38.20 -34.82 -35.59
CA ARG A 2 37.15 -34.88 -34.54
C ARG A 2 36.99 -36.17 -33.70
N ARG A 3 37.51 -36.12 -32.46
CA ARG A 3 37.07 -36.97 -31.33
C ARG A 3 35.76 -36.40 -30.77
N GLY A 4 34.65 -37.11 -30.94
CA GLY A 4 33.37 -36.78 -30.32
C GLY A 4 33.18 -37.60 -29.04
N PHE A 5 32.84 -36.95 -27.93
CA PHE A 5 32.44 -37.62 -26.69
C PHE A 5 31.00 -38.13 -26.86
N ILE A 6 30.80 -39.46 -26.78
CA ILE A 6 29.47 -40.08 -26.68
C ILE A 6 29.14 -40.14 -25.19
N PHE A 7 28.25 -39.27 -24.72
CA PHE A 7 27.67 -39.42 -23.38
C PHE A 7 26.64 -40.55 -23.43
N THR A 8 26.81 -41.58 -22.60
CA THR A 8 25.81 -42.63 -22.41
C THR A 8 24.55 -42.03 -21.78
N LEU A 9 23.38 -42.60 -22.06
CA LEU A 9 22.09 -42.13 -21.53
C LEU A 9 22.12 -41.95 -20.01
N ASP A 10 22.82 -42.84 -19.31
CA ASP A 10 23.00 -42.80 -17.85
C ASP A 10 23.82 -41.58 -17.39
N ALA A 11 24.82 -41.17 -18.17
CA ALA A 11 25.60 -39.96 -17.89
C ALA A 11 24.77 -38.70 -18.12
N LEU A 12 23.86 -38.72 -19.10
CA LEU A 12 22.95 -37.61 -19.38
C LEU A 12 21.87 -37.49 -18.29
N LEU A 13 21.31 -38.61 -17.83
CA LEU A 13 20.36 -38.66 -16.71
C LEU A 13 21.02 -38.23 -15.39
N SER A 14 22.25 -38.66 -15.14
CA SER A 14 23.02 -38.25 -13.97
C SER A 14 23.33 -36.75 -14.00
N LEU A 15 23.66 -36.19 -15.18
CA LEU A 15 23.87 -34.76 -15.35
C LEU A 15 22.58 -33.97 -15.09
N ILE A 16 21.44 -34.43 -15.62
CA ILE A 16 20.14 -33.79 -15.38
C ILE A 16 19.78 -33.85 -13.89
N LEU A 17 20.03 -34.97 -13.21
CA LEU A 17 19.78 -35.12 -11.78
C LEU A 17 20.67 -34.18 -10.96
N VAL A 18 21.97 -34.09 -11.29
CA VAL A 18 22.91 -33.19 -10.61
C VAL A 18 22.53 -31.73 -10.85
N VAL A 19 22.12 -31.37 -12.08
CA VAL A 19 21.68 -30.01 -12.42
C VAL A 19 20.37 -29.65 -11.73
N THR A 20 19.42 -30.60 -11.62
CA THR A 20 18.16 -30.36 -10.90
C THR A 20 18.38 -30.26 -9.39
N VAL A 21 19.26 -31.07 -8.81
CA VAL A 21 19.66 -30.94 -7.40
C VAL A 21 20.38 -29.61 -7.15
N LEU A 22 21.33 -29.22 -8.02
CA LEU A 22 22.01 -27.92 -7.92
C LEU A 22 21.04 -26.75 -8.08
N ALA A 23 20.12 -26.79 -9.05
CA ALA A 23 19.12 -25.75 -9.26
C ALA A 23 18.15 -25.66 -8.06
N SER A 24 17.77 -26.81 -7.49
CA SER A 24 16.94 -26.88 -6.28
C SER A 24 17.68 -26.31 -5.07
N VAL A 25 18.95 -26.66 -4.89
CA VAL A 25 19.80 -26.11 -3.82
C VAL A 25 19.98 -24.60 -4.01
N ILE A 26 20.23 -24.11 -5.22
CA ILE A 26 20.36 -22.67 -5.53
C ILE A 26 19.03 -21.93 -5.29
N MET A 27 17.89 -22.54 -5.64
CA MET A 27 16.56 -21.95 -5.46
C MET A 27 16.11 -21.96 -3.99
N VAL A 28 16.43 -23.01 -3.25
CA VAL A 28 16.27 -23.05 -1.79
C VAL A 28 17.23 -22.05 -1.14
N GLN A 29 18.48 -21.98 -1.59
CA GLN A 29 19.47 -21.05 -1.07
C GLN A 29 19.12 -19.60 -1.41
N SER A 30 18.47 -19.28 -2.53
CA SER A 30 18.02 -17.92 -2.86
C SER A 30 16.78 -17.49 -2.07
N ARG A 31 15.84 -18.40 -1.82
CA ARG A 31 14.69 -18.16 -0.92
C ARG A 31 15.14 -18.06 0.54
N VAL A 32 16.02 -18.96 0.98
CA VAL A 32 16.66 -18.89 2.30
C VAL A 32 17.46 -17.60 2.39
N SER A 33 18.22 -17.20 1.37
CA SER A 33 18.98 -15.93 1.38
C SER A 33 18.08 -14.71 1.47
N GLN A 34 16.95 -14.64 0.76
CA GLN A 34 16.04 -13.48 0.86
C GLN A 34 15.27 -13.42 2.19
N VAL A 35 14.82 -14.56 2.71
CA VAL A 35 14.17 -14.65 4.04
C VAL A 35 15.19 -14.39 5.14
N TYR A 36 16.41 -14.91 4.98
CA TYR A 36 17.55 -14.71 5.88
C TYR A 36 17.97 -13.24 5.85
N VAL A 37 18.13 -12.61 4.69
CA VAL A 37 18.41 -11.17 4.54
C VAL A 37 17.30 -10.31 5.14
N THR A 38 16.02 -10.63 4.92
CA THR A 38 14.91 -9.88 5.54
C THR A 38 14.89 -10.07 7.06
N SER A 39 15.15 -11.29 7.55
CA SER A 39 15.23 -11.59 8.97
C SER A 39 16.45 -10.98 9.63
N LEU A 40 17.60 -10.95 8.96
CA LEU A 40 18.85 -10.35 9.41
C LEU A 40 18.77 -8.83 9.39
N ARG A 41 18.11 -8.25 8.40
CA ARG A 41 17.82 -6.81 8.33
C ARG A 41 16.85 -6.40 9.43
N SER A 42 15.83 -7.22 9.68
CA SER A 42 14.91 -7.04 10.80
C SER A 42 15.64 -7.16 12.14
N GLN A 43 16.46 -8.21 12.33
CA GLN A 43 17.28 -8.39 13.53
C GLN A 43 18.32 -7.29 13.71
N SER A 44 19.02 -6.86 12.66
CA SER A 44 20.03 -5.79 12.73
C SER A 44 19.38 -4.44 13.00
N LYS A 45 18.17 -4.19 12.46
CA LYS A 45 17.34 -3.04 12.81
C LYS A 45 16.90 -3.10 14.27
N TYR A 46 16.34 -4.22 14.73
CA TYR A 46 15.94 -4.38 16.13
C TYR A 46 17.13 -4.26 17.07
N ILE A 47 18.30 -4.81 16.72
CA ILE A 47 19.53 -4.67 17.51
C ILE A 47 20.01 -3.21 17.54
N ALA A 48 19.95 -2.49 16.42
CA ALA A 48 20.28 -1.07 16.39
C ALA A 48 19.30 -0.23 17.23
N GLU A 49 18.00 -0.52 17.14
CA GLU A 49 16.94 0.13 17.92
C GLU A 49 17.04 -0.20 19.42
N ASP A 50 17.25 -1.47 19.77
CA ASP A 50 17.39 -1.96 21.15
C ASP A 50 18.69 -1.46 21.77
N THR A 51 19.79 -1.36 21.01
CA THR A 51 21.05 -0.79 21.50
C THR A 51 20.90 0.71 21.75
N LEU A 52 20.29 1.46 20.83
CA LEU A 52 19.99 2.88 21.09
C LEU A 52 19.04 3.06 22.25
N ARG A 53 18.05 2.17 22.42
CA ARG A 53 17.14 2.17 23.57
C ARG A 53 17.89 1.88 24.87
N LEU A 54 18.75 0.86 24.91
CA LEU A 54 19.61 0.54 26.05
C LEU A 54 20.46 1.75 26.46
N LEU A 55 21.18 2.34 25.50
CA LEU A 55 22.01 3.52 25.73
C LEU A 55 21.20 4.73 26.22
N ARG A 56 19.90 4.78 25.91
CA ARG A 56 18.98 5.85 26.29
C ARG A 56 18.27 5.64 27.62
N THR A 57 18.03 4.39 28.03
CA THR A 57 17.11 4.09 29.15
C THR A 57 17.76 3.40 30.33
N VAL A 58 18.93 2.77 30.15
CA VAL A 58 19.59 2.01 31.21
C VAL A 58 20.75 2.84 31.80
N PRO A 59 20.83 2.99 33.13
CA PRO A 59 21.95 3.65 33.81
C PRO A 59 23.32 3.03 33.46
N LEU A 60 24.37 3.85 33.40
CA LEU A 60 25.71 3.40 33.03
C LEU A 60 26.24 2.30 33.97
N ASN A 61 25.99 2.42 35.27
CA ASN A 61 26.39 1.45 36.30
C ASN A 61 25.65 0.10 36.25
N GLU A 62 24.59 -0.01 35.46
CA GLU A 62 23.90 -1.28 35.18
C GLU A 62 24.43 -1.96 33.89
N ILE A 63 25.17 -1.22 33.06
CA ILE A 63 25.74 -1.70 31.78
C ILE A 63 27.24 -2.03 31.93
N VAL A 64 27.95 -1.28 32.77
CA VAL A 64 29.40 -1.35 32.95
C VAL A 64 29.72 -1.89 34.34
N SER A 65 30.74 -2.76 34.45
CA SER A 65 31.09 -3.37 35.73
C SER A 65 31.60 -2.33 36.73
N PRO A 66 31.35 -2.51 38.05
CA PRO A 66 31.74 -1.55 39.08
C PRO A 66 33.23 -1.17 39.04
N GLU A 67 34.11 -2.14 38.78
CA GLU A 67 35.57 -1.93 38.74
C GLU A 67 35.95 -0.94 37.63
N LYS A 68 35.24 -0.99 36.49
CA LYS A 68 35.50 -0.10 35.35
C LYS A 68 34.92 1.31 35.58
N ILE A 69 33.83 1.41 36.33
CA ILE A 69 33.28 2.70 36.76
C ILE A 69 34.24 3.39 37.73
N GLU A 70 34.78 2.67 38.71
CA GLU A 70 35.78 3.20 39.65
C GLU A 70 37.06 3.65 38.93
N GLU A 71 37.52 2.88 37.93
CA GLU A 71 38.63 3.28 37.06
C GLU A 71 38.32 4.58 36.33
N TRP A 72 37.15 4.71 35.69
CA TRP A 72 36.76 5.92 34.96
C TRP A 72 36.60 7.16 35.84
N ILE A 73 36.14 6.99 37.08
CA ILE A 73 36.08 8.08 38.06
C ILE A 73 37.50 8.51 38.42
N LYS A 74 38.38 7.56 38.73
CA LYS A 74 39.78 7.83 39.11
C LYS A 74 40.58 8.49 37.99
N ASP A 75 40.37 8.07 36.75
CA ASP A 75 41.04 8.60 35.56
C ASP A 75 40.40 9.90 35.06
N GLY A 76 39.34 10.38 35.72
CA GLY A 76 38.59 11.58 35.35
C GLY A 76 37.85 11.45 34.01
N ILE A 77 37.69 10.24 33.48
CA ILE A 77 36.86 9.94 32.29
C ILE A 77 35.39 10.16 32.64
N LEU A 78 34.98 9.76 33.84
CA LEU A 78 33.69 10.11 34.43
C LEU A 78 33.90 11.26 35.42
N ASP A 79 33.80 12.47 34.90
CA ASP A 79 33.83 13.72 35.67
C ASP A 79 32.56 13.87 36.53
N GLU A 80 32.68 13.51 37.81
CA GLU A 80 31.59 13.51 38.79
C GLU A 80 31.02 14.91 39.10
N GLU A 81 31.69 15.99 38.69
CA GLU A 81 31.16 17.35 38.79
C GLU A 81 30.05 17.61 37.74
N LEU A 82 30.06 16.86 36.64
CA LEU A 82 29.17 17.09 35.49
C LEU A 82 28.17 15.94 35.27
N VAL A 83 28.57 14.71 35.54
CA VAL A 83 27.75 13.51 35.29
C VAL A 83 27.88 12.52 36.44
N ASN A 84 26.99 11.53 36.54
CA ASN A 84 27.15 10.45 37.51
C ASN A 84 26.84 9.07 36.90
N PRO A 85 27.37 7.96 37.47
CA PRO A 85 27.19 6.61 36.92
C PRO A 85 25.74 6.11 36.82
N ARG A 86 24.79 6.74 37.53
CA ARG A 86 23.34 6.47 37.44
C ARG A 86 22.68 7.14 36.23
N MET A 87 23.37 8.03 35.52
CA MET A 87 22.89 8.60 34.26
C MET A 87 23.04 7.59 33.14
N THR A 88 22.18 7.69 32.12
CA THR A 88 22.28 6.81 30.95
C THR A 88 23.48 7.21 30.08
N PRO A 89 24.07 6.27 29.32
CA PRO A 89 25.19 6.58 28.44
C PRO A 89 24.95 7.77 27.51
N LEU A 90 23.74 7.91 26.93
CA LEU A 90 23.44 9.05 26.06
C LEU A 90 23.20 10.35 26.83
N ASP A 91 22.76 10.31 28.09
CA ASP A 91 22.68 11.52 28.92
C ASP A 91 24.09 12.03 29.25
N ILE A 92 25.01 11.14 29.63
CA ILE A 92 26.42 11.48 29.89
C ILE A 92 27.05 12.13 28.65
N VAL A 93 26.86 11.52 27.50
CA VAL A 93 27.40 12.01 26.21
C VAL A 93 26.82 13.35 25.84
N THR A 94 25.51 13.54 25.98
CA THR A 94 24.87 14.81 25.65
C THR A 94 25.26 15.91 26.62
N THR A 95 25.47 15.60 27.91
CA THR A 95 26.04 16.54 28.89
C THR A 95 27.46 16.94 28.48
N TYR A 96 28.35 15.99 28.20
CA TYR A 96 29.72 16.27 27.78
C TYR A 96 29.81 17.04 26.46
N TRP A 97 28.97 16.72 25.48
CA TRP A 97 28.88 17.47 24.23
C TRP A 97 28.45 18.91 24.45
N ALA A 98 27.51 19.13 25.38
CA ALA A 98 26.99 20.45 25.69
C ALA A 98 27.96 21.31 26.52
N THR A 99 28.75 20.69 27.39
CA THR A 99 29.66 21.40 28.30
C THR A 99 31.09 21.46 27.78
N GLN A 100 31.43 20.81 26.66
CA GLN A 100 32.77 20.82 26.07
C GLN A 100 33.27 22.22 25.75
N GLU A 101 32.41 23.12 25.25
CA GLU A 101 32.80 24.50 24.94
C GLU A 101 33.01 25.35 26.21
N ILE A 102 32.42 24.93 27.34
CA ILE A 102 32.53 25.59 28.65
C ILE A 102 33.82 25.17 29.36
N TYR A 103 34.21 23.90 29.21
CA TYR A 103 35.41 23.31 29.81
C TYR A 103 36.31 22.69 28.74
N PRO A 104 36.86 23.47 27.80
CA PRO A 104 37.64 22.95 26.68
C PRO A 104 38.85 22.13 27.14
N GLU A 105 39.47 22.51 28.27
CA GLU A 105 40.59 21.83 28.91
C GLU A 105 40.25 20.43 29.42
N LYS A 106 38.98 20.15 29.72
CA LYS A 106 38.53 18.85 30.27
C LYS A 106 38.36 17.76 29.19
N ASN A 107 38.42 18.11 27.90
CA ASN A 107 38.29 17.18 26.77
C ASN A 107 37.10 16.18 26.90
N LEU A 108 35.96 16.70 27.32
CA LEU A 108 34.72 15.98 27.60
C LEU A 108 34.19 15.22 26.38
N ARG A 109 34.34 15.77 25.18
CA ARG A 109 33.94 15.10 23.93
C ARG A 109 34.69 13.78 23.76
N HIS A 110 36.00 13.77 23.99
CA HIS A 110 36.79 12.55 23.89
C HIS A 110 36.42 11.54 24.99
N LYS A 111 36.14 11.99 26.21
CA LYS A 111 35.68 11.13 27.30
C LYS A 111 34.35 10.45 26.98
N ALA A 112 33.40 11.17 26.38
CA ALA A 112 32.13 10.63 25.90
C ALA A 112 32.33 9.53 24.83
N GLU A 113 33.32 9.70 23.95
CA GLU A 113 33.67 8.69 22.95
C GLU A 113 34.24 7.42 23.57
N ILE A 114 35.07 7.54 24.61
CA ILE A 114 35.63 6.38 25.33
C ILE A 114 34.50 5.56 25.97
N ILE A 115 33.55 6.23 26.65
CA ILE A 115 32.42 5.57 27.31
C ILE A 115 31.53 4.85 26.28
N LEU A 116 31.13 5.54 25.21
CA LEU A 116 30.29 4.96 24.16
C LEU A 116 30.99 3.83 23.41
N GLY A 117 32.26 4.02 23.04
CA GLY A 117 33.05 3.02 22.34
C GLY A 117 33.20 1.74 23.15
N TYR A 118 33.40 1.85 24.48
CA TYR A 118 33.45 0.70 25.37
C TYR A 118 32.12 -0.07 25.40
N ILE A 119 31.00 0.64 25.56
CA ILE A 119 29.67 0.01 25.63
C ILE A 119 29.32 -0.65 24.30
N LEU A 120 29.48 0.05 23.17
CA LEU A 120 29.16 -0.49 21.85
C LEU A 120 29.98 -1.75 21.53
N ASN A 121 31.26 -1.79 21.89
CA ASN A 121 32.09 -2.99 21.71
C ASN A 121 31.60 -4.18 22.54
N LYS A 122 31.03 -3.94 23.74
CA LYS A 122 30.48 -4.99 24.59
C LYS A 122 29.06 -5.41 24.21
N THR A 123 28.21 -4.48 23.79
CA THR A 123 26.79 -4.74 23.50
C THR A 123 26.52 -5.25 22.09
N LEU A 124 27.47 -5.07 21.17
CA LEU A 124 27.36 -5.52 19.77
C LEU A 124 28.41 -6.60 19.41
N PRO A 125 28.49 -7.73 20.14
CA PRO A 125 29.40 -8.82 19.77
C PRO A 125 28.98 -9.40 18.41
N GLY A 126 29.94 -9.55 17.50
CA GLY A 126 29.70 -10.07 16.15
C GLY A 126 29.11 -9.07 15.14
N TYR A 127 28.93 -7.80 15.49
CA TYR A 127 28.51 -6.74 14.58
C TYR A 127 29.59 -5.69 14.38
N TYR A 128 29.60 -5.06 13.21
CA TYR A 128 30.28 -3.80 12.98
C TYR A 128 29.30 -2.65 13.18
N TYR A 129 29.81 -1.53 13.65
CA TYR A 129 28.99 -0.36 13.95
C TYR A 129 29.71 0.94 13.60
N GLU A 130 28.89 1.96 13.35
CA GLU A 130 29.29 3.36 13.25
C GLU A 130 28.20 4.20 13.94
N LEU A 131 28.55 4.82 15.06
CA LEU A 131 27.70 5.78 15.74
C LEU A 131 28.05 7.20 15.26
N MET A 132 27.03 7.93 14.80
CA MET A 132 27.13 9.30 14.35
C MET A 132 26.35 10.21 15.29
N ILE A 133 26.93 11.33 15.70
CA ILE A 133 26.31 12.38 16.52
C ILE A 133 26.34 13.67 15.69
N ASN A 134 25.18 14.16 15.22
CA ASN A 134 25.07 15.29 14.29
C ASN A 134 25.94 15.14 13.04
N ASN A 135 25.90 13.96 12.43
CA ASN A 135 26.75 13.56 11.29
C ASN A 135 28.26 13.51 11.55
N TYR A 136 28.71 13.77 12.78
CA TYR A 136 30.09 13.53 13.20
C TYR A 136 30.25 12.11 13.74
N THR A 137 31.35 11.45 13.38
CA THR A 137 31.80 10.19 13.97
C THR A 137 33.31 10.23 14.17
N SER A 138 33.84 9.36 15.01
CA SER A 138 35.28 9.25 15.29
C SER A 138 35.71 7.78 15.35
N PRO A 139 37.02 7.48 15.30
CA PRO A 139 37.51 6.10 15.35
C PRO A 139 37.07 5.31 16.58
N TYR A 140 36.75 5.97 17.69
CA TYR A 140 36.24 5.35 18.92
C TYR A 140 34.75 4.97 18.84
N LEU A 141 34.00 5.64 17.98
CA LEU A 141 32.58 5.41 17.72
C LEU A 141 32.33 4.48 16.54
N ARG A 142 33.40 3.85 16.04
CA ARG A 142 33.37 2.88 14.95
C ARG A 142 34.17 1.64 15.35
N LYS A 143 33.71 0.46 14.95
CA LYS A 143 34.49 -0.77 15.17
C LYS A 143 35.74 -0.79 14.29
N VAL A 144 36.89 -1.08 14.89
CA VAL A 144 38.19 -1.20 14.19
C VAL A 144 38.07 -2.19 13.03
N GLY A 145 38.49 -1.77 11.83
CA GLY A 145 38.45 -2.57 10.60
C GLY A 145 37.14 -2.50 9.80
N GLY A 146 36.03 -2.03 10.39
CA GLY A 146 34.73 -2.01 9.70
C GLY A 146 34.64 -0.93 8.64
N ASN A 147 34.04 -1.21 7.47
CA ASN A 147 33.73 -0.18 6.48
C ASN A 147 32.33 -0.35 5.86
N TYR A 148 31.43 0.59 6.17
CA TYR A 148 30.04 0.53 5.70
C TYR A 148 29.93 0.56 4.16
N SER A 149 30.88 1.15 3.43
CA SER A 149 30.85 1.18 1.96
C SER A 149 31.21 -0.15 1.30
N LYS A 150 31.73 -1.11 2.09
CA LYS A 150 32.00 -2.48 1.68
C LYS A 150 30.93 -3.47 2.17
N ALA A 151 29.95 -3.00 2.95
CA ALA A 151 28.88 -3.83 3.49
C ALA A 151 27.76 -3.99 2.46
N LEU A 152 27.30 -5.23 2.25
CA LEU A 152 26.14 -5.54 1.39
C LEU A 152 24.86 -4.85 1.90
N GLU A 153 24.71 -4.72 3.22
CA GLU A 153 23.56 -4.06 3.85
C GLU A 153 23.97 -3.34 5.15
N VAL A 154 23.45 -2.12 5.34
CA VAL A 154 23.64 -1.29 6.53
C VAL A 154 22.27 -0.91 7.08
N SER A 155 22.00 -1.23 8.35
CA SER A 155 20.75 -0.86 9.02
C SER A 155 20.97 0.35 9.92
N PRO A 156 20.50 1.55 9.55
CA PRO A 156 20.56 2.71 10.44
C PRO A 156 19.36 2.71 11.38
N ALA A 157 19.62 2.92 12.67
CA ALA A 157 18.63 3.42 13.62
C ALA A 157 19.02 4.86 13.96
N THR A 158 18.09 5.78 13.81
CA THR A 158 18.32 7.19 14.15
C THR A 158 17.44 7.56 15.32
N LEU A 159 18.08 7.94 16.42
CA LEU A 159 17.46 8.56 17.56
C LEU A 159 17.78 10.06 17.49
N VAL A 160 16.75 10.89 17.43
CA VAL A 160 16.90 12.33 17.59
C VAL A 160 16.77 12.65 19.07
N MET A 161 17.83 13.16 19.67
CA MET A 161 17.90 13.51 21.09
C MET A 161 18.01 15.02 21.26
N SER A 162 17.48 15.57 22.35
CA SER A 162 17.69 16.97 22.74
C SER A 162 19.07 17.10 23.42
N GLY A 163 19.88 18.08 23.03
CA GLY A 163 21.13 18.45 23.73
C GLY A 163 20.95 19.66 24.65
N TYR A 164 21.85 19.85 25.64
CA TYR A 164 21.79 20.94 26.64
C TYR A 164 22.45 22.24 26.14
N ALA A 165 21.94 23.41 26.55
CA ALA A 165 22.63 24.70 26.43
C ALA A 165 22.49 25.51 27.74
N TYR A 166 23.35 26.50 27.93
CA TYR A 166 23.57 27.20 29.19
C TYR A 166 22.49 28.27 29.51
N ASN A 167 22.08 28.29 30.79
CA ASN A 167 21.45 29.40 31.54
C ASN A 167 19.95 29.73 31.37
N GLN A 168 19.07 28.75 31.11
CA GLN A 168 17.63 28.91 31.35
C GLN A 168 16.97 27.62 31.87
N THR A 169 16.21 27.70 32.96
CA THR A 169 15.30 26.64 33.45
C THR A 169 13.88 26.95 32.98
N PRO A 170 13.19 25.99 32.36
CA PRO A 170 12.36 25.09 33.16
C PRO A 170 12.52 23.60 32.80
N ARG A 171 12.42 22.75 33.82
CA ARG A 171 12.20 21.30 33.68
C ARG A 171 10.75 21.06 33.31
N GLY A 172 10.46 20.08 32.46
CA GLY A 172 9.08 19.78 32.09
C GLY A 172 8.85 18.36 31.61
N TYR A 173 7.68 18.16 31.03
CA TYR A 173 7.14 16.89 30.60
C TYR A 173 6.85 16.93 29.11
N ILE A 174 7.05 15.79 28.44
CA ILE A 174 6.58 15.57 27.06
C ILE A 174 5.70 14.34 27.04
N ALA A 175 4.73 14.31 26.11
CA ALA A 175 3.89 13.15 25.87
C ALA A 175 3.69 12.93 24.36
N ARG A 176 3.52 11.66 24.00
CA ARG A 176 3.02 11.23 22.69
C ARG A 176 1.69 10.52 22.89
N ALA A 177 0.81 10.51 21.90
CA ALA A 177 -0.49 9.86 21.99
C ALA A 177 -0.77 9.03 20.74
N TYR A 178 -1.41 7.87 20.90
CA TYR A 178 -1.85 7.06 19.77
C TYR A 178 -3.09 6.25 20.08
N LEU A 179 -3.82 5.89 19.03
CA LEU A 179 -4.94 4.97 19.16
C LEU A 179 -4.45 3.53 19.16
N THR A 180 -4.97 2.76 20.11
CA THR A 180 -4.71 1.32 20.21
C THR A 180 -5.55 0.53 19.20
N ARG A 181 -6.75 1.01 18.86
CA ARG A 181 -7.68 0.51 17.83
C ARG A 181 -8.50 1.67 17.25
N VAL A 182 -9.13 1.48 16.10
CA VAL A 182 -10.08 2.43 15.48
C VAL A 182 -11.18 1.61 14.82
N THR A 183 -12.44 2.07 14.88
CA THR A 183 -13.49 1.57 13.98
C THR A 183 -13.72 2.59 12.89
N THR A 184 -13.60 2.16 11.64
CA THR A 184 -13.79 3.01 10.47
C THR A 184 -14.97 2.55 9.64
N ILE A 185 -15.66 3.51 9.03
CA ILE A 185 -16.51 3.24 7.88
C ILE A 185 -15.59 3.21 6.66
N ARG A 186 -15.61 2.08 5.94
CA ARG A 186 -14.87 1.81 4.73
C ARG A 186 -15.85 1.81 3.58
N GLU A 187 -15.47 2.45 2.49
CA GLU A 187 -16.20 2.34 1.22
C GLU A 187 -15.26 1.70 0.20
N GLU A 188 -15.73 0.73 -0.55
CA GLU A 188 -14.96 0.06 -1.60
C GLU A 188 -15.75 0.07 -2.90
N LEU A 189 -15.05 0.33 -4.01
CA LEU A 189 -15.61 0.29 -5.36
C LEU A 189 -14.87 -0.79 -6.15
N TYR A 190 -15.62 -1.81 -6.55
CA TYR A 190 -15.13 -2.94 -7.33
C TYR A 190 -15.66 -2.82 -8.75
N GLY A 191 -14.79 -2.57 -9.73
CA GLY A 191 -15.17 -2.69 -11.14
C GLY A 191 -14.72 -4.01 -11.75
N TRP A 192 -15.49 -4.51 -12.71
CA TRP A 192 -15.15 -5.70 -13.47
C TRP A 192 -14.43 -5.31 -14.74
N MET A 193 -13.29 -5.95 -14.95
CA MET A 193 -12.57 -5.83 -16.20
C MET A 193 -13.31 -6.55 -17.32
N ARG A 194 -13.04 -6.14 -18.55
CA ARG A 194 -13.60 -6.77 -19.74
C ARG A 194 -13.08 -8.21 -19.90
N VAL A 195 -14.02 -9.14 -20.08
CA VAL A 195 -13.74 -10.54 -20.42
C VAL A 195 -14.74 -10.94 -21.50
N LEU A 196 -14.25 -11.31 -22.67
CA LEU A 196 -15.08 -11.60 -23.84
C LEU A 196 -14.68 -12.94 -24.47
N ALA A 197 -15.68 -13.66 -24.94
CA ALA A 197 -15.54 -14.87 -25.74
C ALA A 197 -16.42 -14.75 -26.99
N ASP A 198 -16.23 -15.63 -27.97
CA ASP A 198 -17.19 -15.78 -29.09
C ASP A 198 -18.51 -16.37 -28.56
N ALA A 199 -19.64 -15.82 -29.03
CA ALA A 199 -20.97 -16.29 -28.65
C ALA A 199 -21.30 -17.70 -29.21
N ASP A 200 -20.63 -18.10 -30.30
CA ASP A 200 -20.75 -19.33 -31.08
C ASP A 200 -22.19 -19.62 -31.53
N TYR A 201 -22.45 -19.49 -32.84
CA TYR A 201 -23.80 -19.63 -33.38
C TYR A 201 -24.09 -21.04 -33.90
N TYR A 202 -25.36 -21.28 -34.23
CA TYR A 202 -25.73 -22.40 -35.09
C TYR A 202 -26.46 -21.79 -36.28
N TYR A 203 -25.93 -22.01 -37.50
CA TYR A 203 -26.42 -21.44 -38.76
C TYR A 203 -27.94 -21.58 -38.99
N ASP A 204 -28.59 -22.59 -38.39
CA ASP A 204 -30.03 -22.88 -38.56
C ASP A 204 -30.93 -22.35 -37.41
N ARG A 205 -30.38 -21.83 -36.30
CA ARG A 205 -31.21 -21.49 -35.12
C ARG A 205 -31.04 -20.11 -34.48
N GLN A 206 -30.11 -19.27 -34.92
CA GLN A 206 -29.86 -17.93 -34.34
C GLN A 206 -29.80 -17.93 -32.78
N ARG A 207 -29.41 -19.05 -32.17
CA ARG A 207 -29.25 -19.19 -30.72
C ARG A 207 -27.78 -19.44 -30.44
N PRO A 208 -27.10 -18.53 -29.73
CA PRO A 208 -25.75 -18.72 -29.32
C PRO A 208 -25.66 -19.91 -28.37
N LEU A 209 -24.60 -20.68 -28.52
CA LEU A 209 -24.36 -21.91 -27.80
C LEU A 209 -23.37 -21.72 -26.65
N ASN A 210 -22.55 -20.68 -26.70
CA ASN A 210 -21.57 -20.43 -25.66
C ASN A 210 -22.20 -19.76 -24.43
N LYS A 211 -21.60 -20.03 -23.28
CA LYS A 211 -21.93 -19.43 -21.99
C LYS A 211 -20.63 -19.10 -21.29
N LEU A 212 -20.54 -17.86 -20.83
CA LEU A 212 -19.37 -17.35 -20.13
C LEU A 212 -19.71 -17.11 -18.66
N THR A 213 -19.00 -17.77 -17.77
CA THR A 213 -19.15 -17.60 -16.32
C THR A 213 -17.91 -16.92 -15.76
N ILE A 214 -18.11 -15.82 -15.03
CA ILE A 214 -17.05 -15.03 -14.41
C ILE A 214 -17.33 -14.93 -12.91
N THR A 215 -16.44 -15.48 -12.09
CA THR A 215 -16.52 -15.39 -10.64
C THR A 215 -15.37 -14.55 -10.08
N ARG A 216 -15.72 -13.51 -9.34
CA ARG A 216 -14.80 -12.69 -8.55
C ARG A 216 -15.00 -12.95 -7.07
N ILE A 217 -13.91 -13.15 -6.34
CA ILE A 217 -13.94 -13.23 -4.88
C ILE A 217 -13.62 -11.86 -4.29
N ILE A 218 -14.55 -11.33 -3.50
CA ILE A 218 -14.36 -10.12 -2.68
C ILE A 218 -14.15 -10.58 -1.23
N SER A 219 -13.20 -10.00 -0.51
CA SER A 219 -12.92 -10.36 0.89
C SER A 219 -13.16 -9.15 1.79
N LEU A 220 -14.20 -9.21 2.60
CA LEU A 220 -14.44 -8.25 3.66
C LEU A 220 -13.71 -8.70 4.95
N PRO A 221 -13.29 -7.77 5.82
CA PRO A 221 -12.76 -8.11 7.14
C PRO A 221 -13.68 -9.07 7.92
N GLY A 222 -13.11 -9.90 8.78
CA GLY A 222 -13.88 -10.88 9.56
C GLY A 222 -14.89 -10.26 10.52
N ASP A 223 -14.65 -9.01 10.93
CA ASP A 223 -15.52 -8.19 11.78
C ASP A 223 -16.34 -7.17 10.98
N ALA A 224 -16.40 -7.29 9.65
CA ALA A 224 -17.10 -6.34 8.81
C ALA A 224 -18.62 -6.41 9.01
N GLU A 225 -19.21 -5.25 9.28
CA GLU A 225 -20.66 -5.02 9.30
C GLU A 225 -21.02 -4.23 8.02
N VAL A 226 -21.69 -4.88 7.07
CA VAL A 226 -22.11 -4.24 5.81
C VAL A 226 -23.25 -3.26 6.11
N LEU A 227 -23.08 -2.01 5.68
CA LEU A 227 -24.03 -0.92 5.92
C LEU A 227 -24.85 -0.60 4.66
N GLU A 228 -24.23 -0.67 3.50
CA GLU A 228 -24.82 -0.32 2.21
C GLU A 228 -24.03 -1.05 1.12
N ALA A 229 -24.72 -1.54 0.09
CA ALA A 229 -24.05 -2.07 -1.09
C ALA A 229 -24.98 -1.95 -2.30
N ASP A 230 -24.46 -1.59 -3.45
CA ASP A 230 -25.22 -1.53 -4.71
C ASP A 230 -24.35 -2.06 -5.86
N GLY A 231 -24.98 -2.35 -7.00
CA GLY A 231 -24.22 -2.75 -8.17
C GLY A 231 -24.93 -2.48 -9.49
N LYS A 232 -24.12 -2.19 -10.51
CA LYS A 232 -24.53 -2.11 -11.91
C LYS A 232 -23.77 -3.18 -12.66
N PHE A 233 -24.47 -4.14 -13.26
CA PHE A 233 -23.89 -5.26 -13.99
C PHE A 233 -24.32 -5.18 -15.45
N VAL A 234 -23.39 -4.82 -16.31
CA VAL A 234 -23.65 -4.51 -17.71
C VAL A 234 -23.55 -5.79 -18.54
N SER A 235 -24.51 -5.98 -19.43
CA SER A 235 -24.47 -6.93 -20.54
C SER A 235 -24.44 -6.17 -21.88
N ARG A 236 -24.07 -6.89 -22.95
CA ARG A 236 -24.18 -6.41 -24.32
C ARG A 236 -25.62 -6.48 -24.79
N GLU A 237 -25.91 -5.80 -25.91
CA GLU A 237 -27.25 -5.81 -26.48
C GLU A 237 -27.72 -7.24 -26.81
N GLY A 238 -28.89 -7.61 -26.29
CA GLY A 238 -29.49 -8.92 -26.51
C GLY A 238 -28.80 -10.07 -25.77
N GLU A 239 -27.90 -9.78 -24.83
CA GLU A 239 -27.23 -10.77 -23.99
C GLU A 239 -27.90 -10.87 -22.61
N LYS A 240 -28.14 -12.10 -22.17
CA LYS A 240 -28.67 -12.37 -20.84
C LYS A 240 -27.54 -12.42 -19.82
N VAL A 241 -27.65 -11.61 -18.77
CA VAL A 241 -26.79 -11.66 -17.58
C VAL A 241 -27.59 -12.21 -16.39
N THR A 242 -26.94 -13.06 -15.60
CA THR A 242 -27.47 -13.58 -14.34
C THR A 242 -26.44 -13.35 -13.25
N LEU A 243 -26.86 -12.74 -12.13
CA LEU A 243 -26.02 -12.47 -10.98
C LEU A 243 -26.31 -13.46 -9.85
N TYR A 244 -25.26 -14.10 -9.36
CA TYR A 244 -25.28 -14.86 -8.12
C TYR A 244 -24.29 -14.27 -7.11
N ILE A 245 -24.70 -14.18 -5.85
CA ILE A 245 -23.81 -13.84 -4.75
C ILE A 245 -23.88 -14.96 -3.72
N ASN A 246 -22.72 -15.53 -3.40
CA ASN A 246 -22.60 -16.66 -2.47
C ASN A 246 -23.50 -17.85 -2.83
N GLY A 247 -23.72 -18.06 -4.14
CA GLY A 247 -24.58 -19.12 -4.67
C GLY A 247 -26.08 -18.76 -4.74
N ASN A 248 -26.51 -17.67 -4.10
CA ASN A 248 -27.90 -17.21 -4.16
C ASN A 248 -28.12 -16.39 -5.43
N LEU A 249 -29.21 -16.69 -6.15
CA LEU A 249 -29.65 -15.87 -7.29
C LEU A 249 -30.08 -14.50 -6.78
N VAL A 250 -29.46 -13.44 -7.30
CA VAL A 250 -29.85 -12.06 -7.01
C VAL A 250 -30.85 -11.58 -8.06
N ASP A 251 -30.47 -11.66 -9.34
CA ASP A 251 -31.32 -11.22 -10.45
C ASP A 251 -30.86 -11.81 -11.80
N SER A 252 -31.71 -11.71 -12.82
CA SER A 252 -31.36 -12.08 -14.19
C SER A 252 -32.22 -11.37 -15.24
N ASP A 253 -31.57 -10.80 -16.27
CA ASP A 253 -32.26 -10.09 -17.34
C ASP A 253 -31.46 -10.12 -18.65
N TYR A 254 -32.10 -9.79 -19.77
CA TYR A 254 -31.50 -9.50 -21.08
C TYR A 254 -31.00 -8.06 -21.20
N SER A 255 -31.12 -7.29 -20.13
CA SER A 255 -30.63 -5.92 -19.99
C SER A 255 -29.61 -5.82 -18.85
N GLN A 256 -29.01 -4.65 -18.68
CA GLN A 256 -28.14 -4.39 -17.53
C GLN A 256 -28.90 -4.54 -16.21
N LEU A 257 -28.28 -5.13 -15.20
CA LEU A 257 -28.85 -5.23 -13.85
C LEU A 257 -28.42 -4.02 -13.03
N ASN A 258 -29.38 -3.25 -12.52
CA ASN A 258 -29.11 -2.15 -11.59
C ASN A 258 -29.73 -2.50 -10.23
N ILE A 259 -28.91 -3.05 -9.33
CA ILE A 259 -29.35 -3.51 -8.01
C ILE A 259 -29.04 -2.43 -6.97
N GLN A 260 -30.09 -1.88 -6.36
CA GLN A 260 -29.98 -0.78 -5.39
C GLN A 260 -29.49 -1.24 -4.01
N ASP A 261 -29.75 -2.50 -3.64
CA ASP A 261 -29.30 -3.06 -2.37
C ASP A 261 -28.81 -4.50 -2.54
N LEU A 262 -27.51 -4.70 -2.35
CA LEU A 262 -26.82 -5.98 -2.34
C LEU A 262 -26.44 -6.43 -0.92
N SER A 263 -26.68 -5.59 0.11
CA SER A 263 -26.27 -5.89 1.48
C SER A 263 -26.81 -7.21 2.03
N PRO A 264 -28.04 -7.69 1.71
CA PRO A 264 -28.56 -8.95 2.24
C PRO A 264 -27.82 -10.19 1.75
N TYR A 265 -27.07 -10.09 0.65
CA TYR A 265 -26.35 -11.21 0.05
C TYR A 265 -24.88 -11.29 0.51
N LEU A 266 -24.38 -10.26 1.20
CA LEU A 266 -22.99 -10.13 1.60
C LEU A 266 -22.76 -10.56 3.04
N VAL A 267 -21.61 -11.18 3.28
CA VAL A 267 -21.17 -11.63 4.61
C VAL A 267 -19.76 -11.15 4.92
N SER A 268 -19.37 -11.16 6.19
CA SER A 268 -17.95 -10.96 6.55
C SER A 268 -17.08 -12.09 5.97
N GLY A 269 -15.82 -11.80 5.67
CA GLY A 269 -14.94 -12.76 4.98
C GLY A 269 -15.17 -12.82 3.47
N LYS A 270 -15.07 -14.03 2.88
CA LYS A 270 -15.08 -14.23 1.43
C LYS A 270 -16.50 -14.22 0.86
N ASN A 271 -16.71 -13.43 -0.19
CA ASN A 271 -17.94 -13.34 -0.95
C ASN A 271 -17.66 -13.71 -2.42
N ASN A 272 -18.40 -14.68 -2.95
CA ASN A 272 -18.29 -15.11 -4.34
C ASN A 272 -19.33 -14.39 -5.18
N ILE A 273 -18.90 -13.47 -6.03
CA ILE A 273 -19.75 -12.73 -6.96
C ILE A 273 -19.61 -13.39 -8.33
N THR A 274 -20.67 -14.03 -8.81
CA THR A 274 -20.66 -14.79 -10.08
C THR A 274 -21.62 -14.16 -11.07
N LEU A 275 -21.09 -13.81 -12.23
CA LEU A 275 -21.85 -13.37 -13.39
C LEU A 275 -21.87 -14.48 -14.42
N VAL A 276 -23.05 -14.77 -14.94
CA VAL A 276 -23.27 -15.75 -15.99
C VAL A 276 -23.86 -15.04 -17.18
N TYR A 277 -23.15 -15.08 -18.30
CA TYR A 277 -23.55 -14.49 -19.56
C TYR A 277 -23.99 -15.60 -20.53
N SER A 278 -25.15 -15.43 -21.14
CA SER A 278 -25.78 -16.42 -22.03
C SER A 278 -26.68 -15.75 -23.07
N ASN A 279 -27.10 -16.49 -24.10
CA ASN A 279 -28.10 -16.04 -25.07
C ASN A 279 -27.78 -14.72 -25.82
N ALA A 280 -26.51 -14.37 -26.00
CA ALA A 280 -26.04 -13.23 -26.80
C ALA A 280 -26.55 -13.20 -28.26
N ARG A 281 -26.90 -12.01 -28.75
CA ARG A 281 -27.33 -11.79 -30.15
C ARG A 281 -26.22 -11.30 -31.10
N GLY A 282 -25.04 -10.96 -30.58
CA GLY A 282 -23.87 -10.60 -31.39
C GLY A 282 -22.70 -11.57 -31.22
N ASP A 283 -21.66 -11.38 -32.04
CA ASP A 283 -20.50 -12.28 -32.17
C ASP A 283 -19.73 -12.54 -30.86
N GLU A 284 -19.85 -11.65 -29.88
CA GLU A 284 -19.14 -11.77 -28.60
C GLU A 284 -20.11 -11.79 -27.42
N ILE A 285 -19.71 -12.54 -26.39
CA ILE A 285 -20.40 -12.70 -25.12
C ILE A 285 -19.45 -12.38 -23.96
N GLY A 286 -19.95 -11.72 -22.92
CA GLY A 286 -19.24 -11.56 -21.65
C GLY A 286 -19.37 -10.19 -20.99
N SER A 287 -18.51 -9.96 -20.01
CA SER A 287 -18.53 -8.72 -19.23
C SER A 287 -18.00 -7.55 -20.05
N ALA A 288 -18.91 -6.62 -20.36
CA ALA A 288 -18.59 -5.38 -21.03
C ALA A 288 -18.16 -4.28 -20.03
N SER A 289 -17.79 -3.13 -20.57
CA SER A 289 -17.39 -1.94 -19.82
C SER A 289 -18.52 -1.42 -18.91
N GLY A 290 -18.19 -1.04 -17.68
CA GLY A 290 -19.10 -0.32 -16.76
C GLY A 290 -19.73 -1.16 -15.66
N THR A 291 -19.42 -2.46 -15.57
CA THR A 291 -19.84 -3.29 -14.44
C THR A 291 -19.12 -2.88 -13.16
N THR A 292 -19.87 -2.42 -12.16
CA THR A 292 -19.34 -1.96 -10.87
C THR A 292 -20.20 -2.42 -9.71
N MET A 293 -19.58 -2.59 -8.56
CA MET A 293 -20.23 -2.87 -7.29
C MET A 293 -19.59 -2.03 -6.19
N TYR A 294 -20.40 -1.40 -5.36
CA TYR A 294 -19.97 -0.64 -4.21
C TYR A 294 -20.37 -1.32 -2.93
N ILE A 295 -19.52 -1.22 -1.92
CA ILE A 295 -19.78 -1.75 -0.59
C ILE A 295 -19.29 -0.74 0.44
N LYS A 296 -20.18 -0.32 1.34
CA LYS A 296 -19.88 0.42 2.56
C LYS A 296 -20.01 -0.52 3.74
N TYR A 297 -18.97 -0.60 4.56
CA TYR A 297 -18.97 -1.45 5.74
C TYR A 297 -18.18 -0.82 6.88
N LYS A 298 -18.49 -1.26 8.09
CA LYS A 298 -17.80 -0.86 9.32
C LYS A 298 -16.87 -1.99 9.77
N THR A 299 -15.66 -1.65 10.18
CA THR A 299 -14.64 -2.62 10.64
C THR A 299 -13.67 -1.96 11.61
N SER A 300 -13.02 -2.76 12.46
CA SER A 300 -11.90 -2.36 13.29
C SER A 300 -10.52 -2.76 12.74
N GLN A 301 -10.48 -3.45 11.59
CA GLN A 301 -9.24 -3.88 10.97
C GLN A 301 -8.59 -2.74 10.15
N PRO A 302 -7.33 -2.37 10.42
CA PRO A 302 -6.65 -1.29 9.71
C PRO A 302 -6.09 -1.72 8.34
N SER A 303 -6.18 -3.01 7.99
CA SER A 303 -5.61 -3.54 6.75
C SER A 303 -6.33 -3.01 5.52
N VAL A 304 -5.56 -2.62 4.51
CA VAL A 304 -6.04 -2.30 3.16
C VAL A 304 -5.53 -3.37 2.19
N GLU A 305 -6.29 -3.63 1.12
CA GLU A 305 -5.79 -4.48 0.03
C GLU A 305 -4.59 -3.81 -0.64
N ASP A 306 -3.56 -4.61 -0.96
CA ASP A 306 -2.40 -4.15 -1.73
C ASP A 306 -2.80 -4.03 -3.21
N PRO A 307 -2.80 -2.81 -3.81
CA PRO A 307 -3.07 -2.63 -5.23
C PRO A 307 -2.09 -3.38 -6.14
N GLY A 308 -0.91 -3.73 -5.62
CA GLY A 308 0.08 -4.53 -6.32
C GLY A 308 -0.32 -5.99 -6.53
N LEU A 309 -1.36 -6.50 -5.86
CA LEU A 309 -1.86 -7.86 -6.05
C LEU A 309 -3.23 -7.83 -6.75
N VAL A 310 -3.24 -8.10 -8.05
CA VAL A 310 -4.48 -8.24 -8.81
C VAL A 310 -4.94 -9.68 -8.81
N LYS A 311 -6.11 -9.89 -8.19
CA LYS A 311 -6.80 -11.18 -8.09
C LYS A 311 -7.54 -11.45 -9.40
N VAL A 312 -7.00 -12.38 -10.18
CA VAL A 312 -7.60 -12.81 -11.47
C VAL A 312 -8.94 -13.52 -11.21
N TYR A 313 -9.94 -13.24 -12.04
CA TYR A 313 -11.26 -13.89 -11.94
C TYR A 313 -11.17 -15.37 -12.30
N ASP A 314 -12.04 -16.18 -11.70
CA ASP A 314 -12.31 -17.51 -12.26
C ASP A 314 -13.21 -17.33 -13.47
N VAL A 315 -12.73 -17.76 -14.65
CA VAL A 315 -13.45 -17.59 -15.90
C VAL A 315 -13.62 -18.95 -16.55
N THR A 316 -14.85 -19.32 -16.87
CA THR A 316 -15.16 -20.52 -17.65
C THR A 316 -15.93 -20.11 -18.91
N SER A 317 -15.38 -20.45 -20.07
CA SER A 317 -16.06 -20.42 -21.37
C SER A 317 -16.43 -21.85 -21.76
N GLU A 318 -17.69 -22.12 -22.06
CA GLU A 318 -18.15 -23.48 -22.31
C GLU A 318 -17.70 -24.04 -23.67
N ARG A 319 -17.39 -23.18 -24.66
CA ARG A 319 -17.12 -23.63 -26.05
C ARG A 319 -15.88 -23.03 -26.70
N THR A 320 -15.61 -21.75 -26.48
CA THR A 320 -14.61 -20.99 -27.25
C THR A 320 -13.49 -20.44 -26.38
N GLY A 321 -12.39 -20.02 -27.01
CA GLY A 321 -11.36 -19.18 -26.39
C GLY A 321 -11.93 -17.86 -25.88
N PHE A 322 -11.16 -17.12 -25.09
CA PHE A 322 -11.59 -15.83 -24.56
C PHE A 322 -10.43 -14.87 -24.34
N MET A 323 -10.72 -13.57 -24.36
CA MET A 323 -9.80 -12.50 -24.02
C MET A 323 -10.14 -11.93 -22.63
N TYR A 324 -9.13 -11.44 -21.94
CA TYR A 324 -9.25 -10.82 -20.63
C TYR A 324 -8.39 -9.54 -20.59
N LEU A 325 -9.05 -8.39 -20.46
CA LEU A 325 -8.41 -7.10 -20.20
C LEU A 325 -7.99 -6.99 -18.73
N PHE A 326 -6.79 -6.50 -18.50
CA PHE A 326 -6.28 -6.08 -17.20
C PHE A 326 -5.90 -4.61 -17.29
N GLU A 327 -6.79 -3.71 -16.87
CA GLU A 327 -6.53 -2.27 -16.73
C GLU A 327 -6.00 -2.00 -15.31
N LEU A 328 -4.68 -2.02 -15.20
CA LEU A 328 -3.93 -2.13 -13.95
C LEU A 328 -3.44 -0.77 -13.46
N PHE A 329 -3.27 -0.62 -12.15
CA PHE A 329 -2.72 0.58 -11.54
C PHE A 329 -2.08 0.25 -10.18
N VAL A 330 -0.95 0.89 -9.88
CA VAL A 330 -0.35 0.90 -8.54
C VAL A 330 0.04 2.31 -8.11
N PRO A 331 -0.13 2.68 -6.84
CA PRO A 331 0.13 4.04 -6.34
C PRO A 331 1.61 4.25 -6.01
N GLY A 332 2.47 4.11 -7.01
CA GLY A 332 3.92 4.33 -6.88
C GLY A 332 4.72 3.83 -8.07
N ASN A 333 6.04 3.77 -7.89
CA ASN A 333 6.94 3.43 -9.00
C ASN A 333 7.09 1.91 -9.13
N ILE A 334 6.65 1.36 -10.26
CA ILE A 334 6.74 -0.07 -10.58
C ILE A 334 8.21 -0.49 -10.62
N THR A 335 8.50 -1.62 -9.99
CA THR A 335 9.82 -2.25 -9.95
C THR A 335 9.82 -3.62 -10.62
N SER A 336 8.70 -4.34 -10.58
CA SER A 336 8.54 -5.59 -11.32
C SER A 336 7.09 -5.94 -11.57
N ILE A 337 6.82 -6.68 -12.65
CA ILE A 337 5.51 -7.28 -12.94
C ILE A 337 5.69 -8.78 -13.15
N HIS A 338 4.90 -9.59 -12.47
CA HIS A 338 4.85 -11.04 -12.64
C HIS A 338 3.41 -11.49 -12.81
N MET A 339 3.13 -12.32 -13.82
CA MET A 339 1.79 -12.86 -14.07
C MET A 339 1.82 -14.38 -14.01
N ARG A 340 0.84 -14.97 -13.33
CA ARG A 340 0.66 -16.42 -13.26
C ARG A 340 -0.78 -16.76 -13.58
N PHE A 341 -0.97 -17.74 -14.44
CA PHE A 341 -2.27 -18.25 -14.84
C PHE A 341 -2.28 -19.78 -14.76
N LYS A 342 -3.16 -20.33 -13.92
CA LYS A 342 -3.52 -21.75 -13.97
C LYS A 342 -4.73 -21.88 -14.89
N VAL A 343 -4.61 -22.73 -15.89
CA VAL A 343 -5.56 -22.86 -16.98
C VAL A 343 -5.97 -24.32 -17.18
N HIS A 344 -7.14 -24.54 -17.76
CA HIS A 344 -7.67 -25.85 -18.14
C HIS A 344 -8.14 -25.82 -19.59
N ASN A 345 -7.69 -26.81 -20.38
CA ASN A 345 -8.00 -27.01 -21.80
C ASN A 345 -7.67 -25.81 -22.70
N ILE A 346 -6.65 -25.04 -22.33
CA ILE A 346 -6.17 -23.90 -23.10
C ILE A 346 -4.85 -24.29 -23.74
N GLY A 347 -4.75 -24.21 -25.07
CA GLY A 347 -3.57 -24.60 -25.83
C GLY A 347 -2.50 -23.52 -25.91
N ILE A 348 -2.88 -22.23 -25.97
CA ILE A 348 -1.97 -21.09 -26.09
C ILE A 348 -2.48 -19.91 -25.27
N VAL A 349 -1.57 -19.26 -24.54
CA VAL A 349 -1.81 -18.00 -23.83
C VAL A 349 -0.97 -16.90 -24.47
N ARG A 350 -1.61 -15.82 -24.93
CA ARG A 350 -0.98 -14.67 -25.60
C ARG A 350 -1.12 -13.42 -24.73
N LEU A 351 -0.01 -12.79 -24.40
CA LEU A 351 0.04 -11.54 -23.66
C LEU A 351 0.24 -10.38 -24.63
N TYR A 352 -0.70 -9.43 -24.60
CA TYR A 352 -0.67 -8.20 -25.36
C TYR A 352 -0.56 -7.00 -24.42
N TYR A 353 -0.04 -5.89 -24.94
CA TYR A 353 -0.04 -4.59 -24.28
C TYR A 353 -0.87 -3.59 -25.06
N GLY A 354 -1.75 -2.87 -24.36
CA GLY A 354 -2.51 -1.76 -24.91
C GLY A 354 -1.69 -0.48 -24.90
N LEU A 355 -1.40 0.08 -26.07
CA LEU A 355 -0.77 1.38 -26.24
C LEU A 355 -1.76 2.29 -26.99
N GLY A 356 -2.67 2.92 -26.24
CA GLY A 356 -3.80 3.64 -26.82
C GLY A 356 -4.75 2.69 -27.54
N GLY A 357 -5.19 3.06 -28.74
CA GLY A 357 -6.05 2.19 -29.55
C GLY A 357 -5.35 0.93 -30.09
N ASN A 358 -4.01 0.86 -30.05
CA ASN A 358 -3.26 -0.28 -30.58
C ASN A 358 -3.04 -1.37 -29.52
N ILE A 359 -3.23 -2.62 -29.92
CA ILE A 359 -2.98 -3.81 -29.10
C ILE A 359 -1.79 -4.56 -29.71
N THR A 360 -0.68 -4.59 -28.99
CA THR A 360 0.59 -5.15 -29.48
C THR A 360 0.89 -6.47 -28.79
N LEU A 361 1.14 -7.54 -29.55
CA LEU A 361 1.55 -8.82 -28.99
C LEU A 361 2.94 -8.68 -28.36
N LEU A 362 3.07 -9.02 -27.08
CA LEU A 362 4.35 -9.06 -26.39
C LEU A 362 4.95 -10.47 -26.38
N LEU A 363 4.16 -11.44 -25.94
CA LEU A 363 4.62 -12.79 -25.64
C LEU A 363 3.51 -13.81 -25.94
N ALA A 364 3.88 -15.02 -26.35
CA ALA A 364 2.97 -16.15 -26.48
C ALA A 364 3.60 -17.40 -25.88
N LYS A 365 2.83 -18.17 -25.11
CA LYS A 365 3.28 -19.41 -24.46
C LYS A 365 2.29 -20.54 -24.75
N LYS A 366 2.82 -21.72 -25.04
CA LYS A 366 2.01 -22.94 -25.18
C LYS A 366 1.59 -23.45 -23.79
N ALA A 367 0.40 -24.00 -23.71
CA ALA A 367 -0.22 -24.57 -22.53
C ALA A 367 -0.68 -26.01 -22.84
N ASN A 368 -1.82 -26.46 -22.29
CA ASN A 368 -2.34 -27.80 -22.47
C ASN A 368 -3.81 -27.76 -22.96
N PRO A 369 -4.08 -28.08 -24.24
CA PRO A 369 -5.45 -28.05 -24.78
C PRO A 369 -6.36 -29.15 -24.21
N ASP A 370 -5.80 -30.18 -23.58
CA ASP A 370 -6.53 -31.36 -23.08
C ASP A 370 -6.31 -31.60 -21.56
N GLY A 371 -6.02 -30.54 -20.81
CA GLY A 371 -5.94 -30.63 -19.35
C GLY A 371 -5.44 -29.36 -18.69
N ASP A 372 -4.98 -29.49 -17.44
CA ASP A 372 -4.47 -28.35 -16.68
C ASP A 372 -3.03 -27.98 -17.09
N ALA A 373 -2.72 -26.69 -17.04
CA ALA A 373 -1.38 -26.14 -17.18
C ALA A 373 -1.20 -24.88 -16.30
N VAL A 374 0.06 -24.53 -16.03
CA VAL A 374 0.43 -23.27 -15.38
C VAL A 374 1.33 -22.48 -16.31
N ILE A 375 0.93 -21.24 -16.60
CA ILE A 375 1.67 -20.31 -17.45
C ILE A 375 2.10 -19.12 -16.61
N GLU A 376 3.38 -18.78 -16.70
CA GLU A 376 3.94 -17.62 -16.01
C GLU A 376 4.61 -16.68 -17.02
N PHE A 377 4.40 -15.38 -16.86
CA PHE A 377 5.14 -14.32 -17.54
C PHE A 377 6.00 -13.61 -16.50
N THR A 378 7.32 -13.77 -16.63
CA THR A 378 8.28 -13.22 -15.67
C THR A 378 8.52 -11.74 -15.90
N ASN A 379 9.07 -11.08 -14.89
CA ASN A 379 9.45 -9.68 -14.95
C ASN A 379 10.42 -9.40 -16.11
N GLU A 380 11.42 -10.26 -16.30
CA GLU A 380 12.46 -10.09 -17.32
C GLU A 380 11.87 -10.22 -18.73
N GLU A 381 10.92 -11.14 -18.93
CA GLU A 381 10.23 -11.30 -20.20
C GLU A 381 9.34 -10.09 -20.51
N ILE A 382 8.51 -9.67 -19.54
CA ILE A 382 7.60 -8.53 -19.70
C ILE A 382 8.38 -7.23 -19.93
N SER A 383 9.38 -6.95 -19.10
CA SER A 383 10.20 -5.73 -19.20
C SER A 383 10.94 -5.65 -20.53
N ARG A 384 11.52 -6.76 -21.00
CA ARG A 384 12.20 -6.81 -22.31
C ARG A 384 11.22 -6.58 -23.47
N ALA A 385 10.05 -7.23 -23.43
CA ALA A 385 9.04 -7.08 -24.47
C ALA A 385 8.49 -5.65 -24.53
N LEU A 386 8.19 -5.03 -23.38
CA LEU A 386 7.75 -3.63 -23.31
C LEU A 386 8.84 -2.67 -23.82
N SER A 387 10.09 -2.90 -23.43
CA SER A 387 11.21 -2.05 -23.87
C SER A 387 11.39 -2.09 -25.40
N SER A 388 11.09 -3.23 -26.04
CA SER A 388 11.18 -3.37 -27.50
C SER A 388 10.17 -2.51 -28.26
N ILE A 389 9.09 -2.08 -27.58
CA ILE A 389 8.06 -1.18 -28.12
C ILE A 389 8.14 0.23 -27.51
N GLY A 390 9.24 0.57 -26.82
CA GLY A 390 9.48 1.90 -26.26
C GLY A 390 8.71 2.20 -24.96
N VAL A 391 8.15 1.19 -24.30
CA VAL A 391 7.39 1.37 -23.05
C VAL A 391 8.26 0.99 -21.85
N SER A 392 8.29 1.84 -20.83
CA SER A 392 9.00 1.62 -19.58
C SER A 392 8.05 1.56 -18.39
N TYR A 393 8.49 0.91 -17.30
CA TYR A 393 7.76 0.93 -16.02
C TYR A 393 7.59 2.33 -15.45
N GLU A 394 8.50 3.25 -15.74
CA GLU A 394 8.34 4.66 -15.35
C GLU A 394 7.14 5.30 -16.05
N ASN A 395 6.94 5.02 -17.34
CA ASN A 395 5.76 5.51 -18.07
C ASN A 395 4.48 4.89 -17.52
N MET A 396 4.47 3.59 -17.25
CA MET A 396 3.33 2.87 -16.69
C MET A 396 3.01 3.28 -15.25
N SER A 397 3.98 3.80 -14.48
CA SER A 397 3.77 4.22 -13.08
C SER A 397 2.98 5.54 -12.95
N LYS A 398 2.72 6.24 -14.06
CA LYS A 398 2.06 7.55 -14.05
C LYS A 398 0.53 7.45 -13.92
N MET A 399 -0.07 6.39 -14.47
CA MET A 399 -1.53 6.19 -14.47
C MET A 399 -1.87 4.72 -14.75
N VAL A 400 -3.13 4.42 -15.08
CA VAL A 400 -3.53 3.07 -15.50
C VAL A 400 -2.76 2.62 -16.75
N PHE A 401 -2.58 1.30 -16.89
CA PHE A 401 -2.00 0.69 -18.08
C PHE A 401 -2.65 -0.67 -18.35
N ASP A 402 -2.63 -1.07 -19.62
CA ASP A 402 -3.44 -2.18 -20.10
C ASP A 402 -2.59 -3.37 -20.55
N PHE A 403 -2.87 -4.53 -19.98
CA PHE A 403 -2.53 -5.80 -20.61
C PHE A 403 -3.81 -6.48 -21.08
N VAL A 404 -3.75 -7.15 -22.23
CA VAL A 404 -4.83 -8.04 -22.68
C VAL A 404 -4.26 -9.43 -22.84
N VAL A 405 -4.93 -10.42 -22.25
CA VAL A 405 -4.49 -11.81 -22.33
C VAL A 405 -5.51 -12.60 -23.14
N GLY A 406 -5.07 -13.21 -24.23
CA GLY A 406 -5.86 -14.15 -25.02
C GLY A 406 -5.59 -15.58 -24.56
N PHE A 407 -6.62 -16.28 -24.12
CA PHE A 407 -6.61 -17.71 -23.79
C PHE A 407 -7.27 -18.47 -24.94
N ASP A 408 -6.47 -19.11 -25.80
CA ASP A 408 -6.89 -19.59 -27.12
C ASP A 408 -7.62 -18.51 -27.94
N ALA A 409 -7.20 -17.26 -27.77
CA ALA A 409 -7.67 -16.11 -28.52
C ALA A 409 -6.47 -15.32 -29.05
N TYR A 410 -6.65 -14.62 -30.17
CA TYR A 410 -5.64 -13.73 -30.73
C TYR A 410 -6.25 -12.50 -31.37
N TYR A 411 -5.51 -11.40 -31.33
CA TYR A 411 -5.88 -10.14 -31.95
C TYR A 411 -5.17 -9.97 -33.30
N TYR A 412 -5.94 -9.64 -34.35
CA TYR A 412 -5.42 -9.43 -35.70
C TYR A 412 -6.29 -8.42 -36.46
N ASN A 413 -5.67 -7.49 -37.18
CA ASN A 413 -6.35 -6.50 -38.04
C ASN A 413 -7.49 -5.70 -37.39
N GLY A 414 -7.46 -5.49 -36.08
CA GLY A 414 -8.51 -4.75 -35.38
C GLY A 414 -9.55 -5.62 -34.70
N ASP A 415 -9.49 -6.95 -34.85
CA ASP A 415 -10.52 -7.85 -34.33
C ASP A 415 -9.92 -8.97 -33.49
N TRP A 416 -10.74 -9.49 -32.57
CA TRP A 416 -10.42 -10.68 -31.80
C TRP A 416 -10.98 -11.91 -32.49
N TYR A 417 -10.16 -12.95 -32.52
CA TYR A 417 -10.51 -14.27 -33.01
C TYR A 417 -10.36 -15.27 -31.87
N TYR A 418 -11.34 -16.16 -31.74
CA TYR A 418 -11.46 -17.10 -30.63
C TYR A 418 -11.48 -18.53 -31.18
N GLU A 419 -10.58 -19.38 -30.70
CA GLU A 419 -10.53 -20.80 -31.07
C GLU A 419 -11.84 -21.51 -30.68
N GLY A 420 -12.34 -22.42 -31.51
CA GLY A 420 -13.62 -23.10 -31.32
C GLY A 420 -14.88 -22.27 -31.64
N GLY A 421 -14.75 -21.06 -32.21
CA GLY A 421 -15.89 -20.33 -32.79
C GLY A 421 -16.17 -20.76 -34.23
N ASP A 422 -17.41 -20.61 -34.69
CA ASP A 422 -17.85 -20.91 -36.07
C ASP A 422 -16.97 -20.25 -37.16
N SER A 423 -16.43 -19.06 -36.89
CA SER A 423 -15.51 -18.34 -37.78
C SER A 423 -14.13 -19.01 -37.91
N TYR A 424 -13.79 -19.94 -37.01
CA TYR A 424 -12.51 -20.62 -36.93
C TYR A 424 -12.55 -22.10 -37.37
N ASN A 425 -13.74 -22.72 -37.41
CA ASN A 425 -14.05 -24.10 -37.88
C ASN A 425 -12.90 -25.11 -37.71
N ASP A 426 -12.32 -25.15 -36.52
CA ASP A 426 -11.14 -25.95 -36.18
C ASP A 426 -11.49 -27.22 -35.40
N GLN A 427 -12.78 -27.51 -35.25
CA GLN A 427 -13.31 -28.60 -34.43
C GLN A 427 -12.88 -28.55 -32.95
N ALA A 428 -12.39 -27.40 -32.46
CA ALA A 428 -11.85 -27.24 -31.11
C ALA A 428 -12.89 -26.69 -30.10
N ASN A 429 -14.16 -27.03 -30.29
CA ASN A 429 -15.26 -26.64 -29.40
C ASN A 429 -15.11 -27.40 -28.08
N ARG A 430 -14.54 -26.74 -27.08
CA ARG A 430 -14.27 -27.32 -25.76
C ARG A 430 -14.38 -26.29 -24.65
N ARG A 431 -14.73 -26.78 -23.46
CA ARG A 431 -14.77 -25.98 -22.25
C ARG A 431 -13.35 -25.55 -21.86
N ARG A 432 -13.14 -24.24 -21.71
CA ARG A 432 -11.90 -23.60 -21.28
C ARG A 432 -12.09 -22.92 -19.94
N ARG A 433 -11.08 -22.95 -19.08
CA ARG A 433 -11.14 -22.27 -17.78
C ARG A 433 -9.81 -21.64 -17.38
N VAL A 434 -9.87 -20.43 -16.84
CA VAL A 434 -8.81 -19.86 -16.00
C VAL A 434 -9.26 -19.98 -14.56
N TYR A 435 -8.49 -20.69 -13.73
CA TYR A 435 -8.76 -20.75 -12.29
C TYR A 435 -8.43 -19.40 -11.67
N GLY A 436 -9.34 -18.83 -10.90
CA GLY A 436 -9.13 -17.51 -10.29
C GLY A 436 -8.07 -17.49 -9.20
N TYR A 437 -7.95 -16.37 -8.48
CA TYR A 437 -7.11 -16.27 -7.28
C TYR A 437 -7.50 -17.33 -6.23
N PRO A 438 -6.54 -18.03 -5.58
CA PRO A 438 -5.10 -17.76 -5.56
C PRO A 438 -4.26 -18.46 -6.64
N ASP A 439 -4.87 -19.30 -7.47
CA ASP A 439 -4.14 -20.09 -8.48
C ASP A 439 -3.60 -19.21 -9.63
N SER A 440 -4.36 -18.17 -9.99
CA SER A 440 -3.95 -17.13 -10.96
C SER A 440 -3.92 -15.74 -10.31
N TYR A 441 -2.87 -14.97 -10.62
CA TYR A 441 -2.68 -13.62 -10.10
C TYR A 441 -1.73 -12.80 -10.97
N ILE A 442 -1.83 -11.48 -10.86
CA ILE A 442 -0.81 -10.55 -11.32
C ILE A 442 -0.22 -9.85 -10.09
N ARG A 443 1.11 -9.91 -9.95
CA ARG A 443 1.85 -9.27 -8.87
C ARG A 443 2.72 -8.16 -9.45
N ILE A 444 2.46 -6.94 -9.02
CA ILE A 444 3.15 -5.72 -9.39
C ILE A 444 3.87 -5.25 -8.13
N SER A 445 5.19 -5.36 -8.09
CA SER A 445 5.97 -4.80 -6.99
C SER A 445 6.28 -3.35 -7.29
N TYR A 446 6.07 -2.46 -6.33
CA TYR A 446 6.24 -1.03 -6.51
C TYR A 446 6.78 -0.35 -5.25
N LYS A 447 7.47 0.77 -5.45
CA LYS A 447 7.85 1.67 -4.36
C LYS A 447 6.70 2.64 -4.11
N SER A 448 5.92 2.36 -3.07
CA SER A 448 4.83 3.24 -2.62
C SER A 448 5.37 4.63 -2.27
N LYS A 449 4.62 5.68 -2.63
CA LYS A 449 4.91 7.05 -2.22
C LYS A 449 4.47 7.36 -0.79
N ILE A 450 3.61 6.52 -0.23
CA ILE A 450 3.12 6.65 1.13
C ILE A 450 3.64 5.51 2.01
N LEU A 451 3.87 5.80 3.28
CA LEU A 451 4.22 4.80 4.29
C LEU A 451 2.96 4.42 5.07
N VAL A 452 2.39 3.26 4.76
CA VAL A 452 1.28 2.72 5.53
C VAL A 452 1.84 2.09 6.81
N THR A 453 1.41 2.59 7.96
CA THR A 453 1.78 2.06 9.28
C THR A 453 0.56 1.48 9.99
N ARG A 454 0.77 0.85 11.15
CA ARG A 454 -0.34 0.39 12.00
C ARG A 454 -1.26 1.52 12.51
N TYR A 455 -0.81 2.77 12.41
CA TYR A 455 -1.55 3.95 12.82
C TYR A 455 -2.25 4.64 11.65
N SER A 456 -2.06 4.16 10.42
CA SER A 456 -2.69 4.76 9.25
C SER A 456 -4.14 4.30 9.18
N ILE A 457 -5.06 5.25 9.29
CA ILE A 457 -6.50 5.02 9.19
C ILE A 457 -6.92 5.24 7.74
N PRO A 458 -7.40 4.20 7.05
CA PRO A 458 -7.68 4.33 5.63
C PRO A 458 -9.13 4.82 5.42
N LEU A 459 -9.28 5.93 4.70
CA LEU A 459 -10.56 6.59 4.42
C LEU A 459 -10.79 6.76 2.92
N SER A 460 -12.02 7.13 2.57
CA SER A 460 -12.47 7.26 1.19
C SER A 460 -13.37 8.48 0.97
N ILE A 461 -13.42 8.93 -0.27
CA ILE A 461 -14.49 9.78 -0.82
C ILE A 461 -15.08 9.02 -2.00
N TYR A 462 -16.32 8.59 -1.88
CA TYR A 462 -17.03 7.88 -2.92
C TYR A 462 -17.86 8.83 -3.80
N PHE A 463 -17.98 8.50 -5.09
CA PHE A 463 -18.73 9.23 -6.11
C PHE A 463 -19.70 8.25 -6.81
N PRO A 464 -20.99 8.24 -6.46
CA PRO A 464 -22.01 7.46 -7.16
C PRO A 464 -22.30 7.95 -8.58
N TYR A 465 -23.06 7.14 -9.32
CA TYR A 465 -23.66 7.58 -10.58
C TYR A 465 -24.53 8.81 -10.34
N GLY A 466 -24.41 9.81 -11.22
CA GLY A 466 -25.17 11.06 -11.11
C GLY A 466 -24.75 11.99 -9.96
N ASP A 467 -23.59 11.77 -9.33
CA ASP A 467 -23.08 12.66 -8.28
C ASP A 467 -22.96 14.11 -8.77
N THR A 468 -23.46 15.07 -8.00
CA THR A 468 -23.50 16.49 -8.36
C THR A 468 -22.12 17.14 -8.46
N ARG A 469 -21.09 16.53 -7.87
CA ARG A 469 -19.69 16.95 -7.97
C ARG A 469 -19.03 16.49 -9.28
N VAL A 470 -19.73 15.67 -10.07
CA VAL A 470 -19.28 15.15 -11.36
C VAL A 470 -20.07 15.81 -12.47
N SER A 471 -19.38 16.35 -13.48
CA SER A 471 -20.00 16.91 -14.68
C SER A 471 -19.24 16.49 -15.94
N TYR A 472 -19.89 16.61 -17.10
CA TYR A 472 -19.40 16.07 -18.38
C TYR A 472 -19.22 17.16 -19.45
N PRO A 473 -18.35 18.17 -19.23
CA PRO A 473 -18.19 19.25 -20.18
C PRO A 473 -17.36 18.82 -21.41
N ASN A 474 -17.78 19.27 -22.60
CA ASN A 474 -17.01 19.15 -23.85
C ASN A 474 -16.48 17.73 -24.12
N ASN A 475 -17.38 16.73 -24.15
CA ASN A 475 -17.05 15.31 -24.37
C ASN A 475 -16.10 14.70 -23.32
N GLY A 476 -15.91 15.38 -22.19
CA GLY A 476 -14.98 15.01 -21.14
C GLY A 476 -15.65 14.74 -19.79
N LEU A 477 -14.83 14.77 -18.75
CA LEU A 477 -15.26 14.57 -17.36
C LEU A 477 -14.65 15.68 -16.50
N ARG A 478 -15.36 16.11 -15.49
CA ARG A 478 -14.86 16.99 -14.44
C ARG A 478 -15.37 16.50 -13.08
N VAL A 479 -14.46 16.34 -12.13
CA VAL A 479 -14.77 15.91 -10.76
C VAL A 479 -14.24 16.94 -9.77
N GLU A 480 -15.09 17.40 -8.86
CA GLU A 480 -14.70 18.24 -7.73
C GLU A 480 -14.64 17.44 -6.43
N TYR A 481 -13.59 17.62 -5.65
CA TYR A 481 -13.46 16.96 -4.35
C TYR A 481 -12.53 17.70 -3.41
N SER A 482 -12.70 17.55 -2.10
CA SER A 482 -11.83 18.18 -1.11
C SER A 482 -11.30 17.13 -0.15
N LEU A 483 -9.98 17.10 0.02
CA LEU A 483 -9.33 16.27 1.02
C LEU A 483 -9.19 17.08 2.33
N PRO A 484 -9.40 16.47 3.51
CA PRO A 484 -9.12 17.13 4.77
C PRO A 484 -7.67 17.62 4.86
N PRO A 485 -7.34 18.71 5.57
CA PRO A 485 -5.97 19.23 5.67
C PRO A 485 -4.93 18.22 6.15
N VAL A 486 -5.33 17.25 6.97
CA VAL A 486 -4.46 16.20 7.54
C VAL A 486 -4.39 14.92 6.69
N ALA A 487 -5.05 14.91 5.53
CA ALA A 487 -5.06 13.74 4.67
C ALA A 487 -3.69 13.51 4.03
N GLU A 488 -3.27 12.25 4.01
CA GLU A 488 -2.21 11.73 3.15
C GLU A 488 -2.88 11.06 1.92
N PRO A 489 -2.91 11.73 0.77
CA PRO A 489 -3.56 11.19 -0.42
C PRO A 489 -2.87 9.92 -0.90
N TRP A 490 -3.65 8.88 -1.22
CA TRP A 490 -3.12 7.63 -1.73
C TRP A 490 -3.29 7.52 -3.24
N TYR A 491 -4.54 7.43 -3.71
CA TYR A 491 -4.88 7.43 -5.13
C TYR A 491 -6.35 7.78 -5.36
N ALA A 492 -6.64 8.22 -6.57
CA ALA A 492 -7.98 8.30 -7.13
C ALA A 492 -8.20 7.15 -8.10
N ASP A 493 -9.43 6.63 -8.15
CA ASP A 493 -9.83 5.53 -9.03
C ASP A 493 -11.25 5.75 -9.53
N PHE A 494 -11.36 6.11 -10.80
CA PHE A 494 -12.62 6.38 -11.50
C PHE A 494 -12.88 5.28 -12.51
N TRP A 495 -14.06 4.66 -12.43
CA TRP A 495 -14.58 3.75 -13.44
C TRP A 495 -15.45 4.56 -14.39
N VAL A 496 -14.97 4.75 -15.61
CA VAL A 496 -15.47 5.75 -16.56
C VAL A 496 -16.08 5.05 -17.76
N GLY A 497 -17.33 5.39 -18.09
CA GLY A 497 -17.98 4.92 -19.31
C GLY A 497 -17.48 5.64 -20.55
N TYR A 498 -16.39 5.18 -21.17
CA TYR A 498 -15.93 5.73 -22.45
C TYR A 498 -16.75 5.23 -23.64
N VAL A 499 -16.86 6.07 -24.67
CA VAL A 499 -17.16 5.65 -26.05
C VAL A 499 -15.90 5.87 -26.87
N PHE A 500 -15.39 4.79 -27.46
CA PHE A 500 -14.26 4.83 -28.38
C PHE A 500 -14.80 4.88 -29.81
N GLU A 501 -14.59 6.00 -30.49
CA GLU A 501 -15.04 6.23 -31.88
C GLU A 501 -13.88 6.14 -32.87
N ASP A 502 -12.68 6.58 -32.47
CA ASP A 502 -11.53 6.64 -33.35
C ASP A 502 -10.18 6.60 -32.62
N TYR A 503 -9.16 6.28 -33.41
CA TYR A 503 -7.76 6.16 -32.97
C TYR A 503 -7.03 7.51 -32.91
N THR A 504 -7.63 8.61 -33.39
CA THR A 504 -7.00 9.94 -33.41
C THR A 504 -7.27 10.72 -32.14
N THR A 505 -8.24 10.29 -31.33
CA THR A 505 -8.60 10.93 -30.06
C THR A 505 -7.46 10.86 -29.04
N VAL A 506 -7.04 12.04 -28.58
CA VAL A 506 -6.06 12.22 -27.50
C VAL A 506 -6.79 12.55 -26.20
N GLN A 507 -6.54 11.72 -25.19
CA GLN A 507 -6.97 11.93 -23.82
C GLN A 507 -5.96 12.81 -23.08
N ASN A 508 -6.45 13.91 -22.51
CA ASN A 508 -5.68 14.79 -21.65
C ASN A 508 -6.26 14.77 -20.23
N LEU A 509 -5.40 14.47 -19.25
CA LEU A 509 -5.78 14.44 -17.84
C LEU A 509 -5.16 15.62 -17.10
N TYR A 510 -6.02 16.36 -16.40
CA TYR A 510 -5.65 17.54 -15.63
C TYR A 510 -6.04 17.39 -14.18
N GLU A 511 -5.23 17.95 -13.28
CA GLU A 511 -5.58 18.15 -11.88
C GLU A 511 -5.25 19.61 -11.53
N ASN A 512 -6.20 20.32 -10.92
CA ASN A 512 -6.01 21.71 -10.49
C ASN A 512 -5.48 22.62 -11.60
N GLY A 513 -5.98 22.42 -12.82
CA GLY A 513 -5.64 23.22 -14.02
C GLY A 513 -4.36 22.80 -14.73
N ASN A 514 -3.56 21.89 -14.18
CA ASN A 514 -2.29 21.45 -14.75
C ASN A 514 -2.40 20.08 -15.40
N LEU A 515 -1.82 19.92 -16.59
CA LEU A 515 -1.80 18.66 -17.35
C LEU A 515 -0.77 17.72 -16.71
N PHE A 516 -1.15 16.49 -16.36
CA PHE A 516 -0.20 15.46 -15.91
C PHE A 516 -0.05 14.29 -16.87
N TYR A 517 -0.99 14.10 -17.79
CA TYR A 517 -0.93 13.07 -18.82
C TYR A 517 -1.59 13.53 -20.12
N SER A 518 -0.96 13.19 -21.24
CA SER A 518 -1.50 13.35 -22.59
C SER A 518 -1.10 12.12 -23.39
N GLY A 519 -2.08 11.43 -23.98
CA GLY A 519 -1.82 10.23 -24.75
C GLY A 519 -3.07 9.72 -25.46
N PRO A 520 -2.93 8.69 -26.32
CA PRO A 520 -4.07 8.10 -27.01
C PRO A 520 -5.03 7.45 -26.02
N LEU A 521 -6.34 7.49 -26.33
CA LEU A 521 -7.35 6.76 -25.57
C LEU A 521 -7.22 5.25 -25.84
N GLY A 522 -7.26 4.44 -24.79
CA GLY A 522 -7.32 2.99 -24.91
C GLY A 522 -8.61 2.54 -25.60
N ARG A 523 -8.54 1.62 -26.57
CA ARG A 523 -9.73 1.09 -27.27
C ARG A 523 -10.76 0.49 -26.31
N TYR A 524 -10.27 -0.08 -25.23
CA TYR A 524 -11.09 -0.71 -24.18
C TYR A 524 -10.94 -0.02 -22.84
N ALA A 525 -10.56 1.27 -22.82
CA ALA A 525 -10.46 2.03 -21.59
C ALA A 525 -11.80 2.00 -20.85
N ILE A 526 -11.75 1.68 -19.57
CA ILE A 526 -12.92 1.68 -18.67
C ILE A 526 -12.61 2.34 -17.33
N ARG A 527 -11.38 2.84 -17.15
CA ARG A 527 -10.89 3.32 -15.86
C ARG A 527 -9.88 4.45 -16.02
N VAL A 528 -9.86 5.34 -15.03
CA VAL A 528 -8.73 6.25 -14.79
C VAL A 528 -8.40 6.22 -13.31
N ALA A 529 -7.20 5.73 -13.01
CA ALA A 529 -6.64 5.70 -11.68
C ALA A 529 -5.24 6.34 -11.70
N TYR A 530 -4.97 7.15 -10.70
CA TYR A 530 -3.71 7.90 -10.56
C TYR A 530 -3.40 8.20 -9.10
N THR A 531 -2.12 8.40 -8.81
CA THR A 531 -1.64 8.87 -7.50
C THR A 531 -1.14 10.31 -7.62
N ARG A 532 -0.77 10.91 -6.49
CA ARG A 532 -0.11 12.21 -6.46
C ARG A 532 1.27 12.12 -7.13
N LEU A 533 1.37 12.61 -8.38
CA LEU A 533 2.63 12.70 -9.11
C LEU A 533 3.38 13.99 -8.79
N TYR A 534 2.64 15.08 -8.61
CA TYR A 534 3.18 16.42 -8.39
C TYR A 534 2.55 17.08 -7.16
N ASN A 535 3.23 18.10 -6.62
CA ASN A 535 2.77 18.78 -5.40
C ASN A 535 1.41 19.47 -5.54
N TRP A 536 1.02 19.83 -6.76
CA TRP A 536 -0.28 20.44 -7.09
C TRP A 536 -1.42 19.45 -7.29
N MET A 537 -1.19 18.14 -7.20
CA MET A 537 -2.24 17.11 -7.29
C MET A 537 -2.74 16.70 -5.91
N MET A 538 -4.05 16.41 -5.80
CA MET A 538 -4.68 15.87 -4.58
C MET A 538 -4.28 16.65 -3.31
N VAL A 539 -4.33 17.98 -3.36
CA VAL A 539 -3.81 18.86 -2.31
C VAL A 539 -4.78 18.86 -1.11
N PRO A 540 -4.32 18.46 0.09
CA PRO A 540 -5.12 18.54 1.32
C PRO A 540 -5.55 19.98 1.66
N GLY A 541 -6.74 20.14 2.22
CA GLY A 541 -7.24 21.42 2.74
C GLY A 541 -7.81 22.40 1.71
N GLN A 542 -7.90 21.99 0.43
CA GLN A 542 -8.54 22.77 -0.63
C GLN A 542 -9.48 21.93 -1.48
N THR A 543 -10.30 22.59 -2.29
CA THR A 543 -11.04 21.95 -3.37
C THR A 543 -10.09 21.62 -4.52
N ASN A 544 -10.05 20.35 -4.88
CA ASN A 544 -9.33 19.83 -6.02
C ASN A 544 -10.29 19.61 -7.19
N ILE A 545 -9.77 19.80 -8.41
CA ILE A 545 -10.54 19.64 -9.64
C ILE A 545 -9.77 18.71 -10.58
N PHE A 546 -10.28 17.50 -10.75
CA PHE A 546 -9.83 16.55 -11.76
C PHE A 546 -10.60 16.76 -13.06
N LYS A 547 -9.93 16.69 -14.22
CA LYS A 547 -10.59 16.77 -15.53
C LYS A 547 -10.01 15.78 -16.53
N ILE A 548 -10.89 15.21 -17.33
CA ILE A 548 -10.59 14.49 -18.57
C ILE A 548 -11.05 15.38 -19.72
N LYS A 549 -10.18 15.61 -20.70
CA LYS A 549 -10.54 16.26 -21.97
C LYS A 549 -10.16 15.36 -23.14
N MET A 550 -11.13 15.12 -24.02
CA MET A 550 -10.89 14.46 -25.30
C MET A 550 -10.63 15.52 -26.38
N THR A 551 -9.59 15.32 -27.19
CA THR A 551 -9.15 16.26 -28.22
C THR A 551 -8.77 15.53 -29.50
N ASN A 552 -8.80 16.21 -30.65
CA ASN A 552 -8.38 15.70 -31.97
C ASN A 552 -9.15 14.48 -32.53
N GLY A 553 -10.28 14.10 -31.92
CA GLY A 553 -11.15 13.02 -32.39
C GLY A 553 -12.54 13.10 -31.77
N ASN A 554 -13.33 12.05 -32.00
CA ASN A 554 -14.75 11.96 -31.69
C ASN A 554 -15.05 11.10 -30.45
N SER A 555 -14.05 10.41 -29.87
CA SER A 555 -14.27 9.61 -28.67
C SER A 555 -14.63 10.52 -27.48
N TYR A 556 -15.50 10.05 -26.59
CA TYR A 556 -16.06 10.87 -25.50
C TYR A 556 -16.33 10.08 -24.22
N VAL A 557 -16.52 10.80 -23.11
CA VAL A 557 -17.01 10.22 -21.85
C VAL A 557 -18.53 10.25 -21.85
N ARG A 558 -19.19 9.13 -21.57
CA ARG A 558 -20.65 9.05 -21.44
C ARG A 558 -21.14 9.70 -20.17
N ASP A 559 -22.13 10.56 -20.33
CA ASP A 559 -22.79 11.26 -19.24
C ASP A 559 -23.47 10.27 -18.28
N GLY A 560 -23.32 10.50 -16.98
CA GLY A 560 -23.94 9.69 -15.93
C GLY A 560 -23.35 8.28 -15.74
N GLU A 561 -22.37 7.88 -16.54
CA GLU A 561 -21.81 6.51 -16.56
C GLU A 561 -20.46 6.40 -15.81
N THR A 562 -20.18 7.32 -14.88
CA THR A 562 -18.96 7.30 -14.07
C THR A 562 -19.25 7.06 -12.60
N ARG A 563 -18.45 6.19 -11.98
CA ARG A 563 -18.29 6.11 -10.52
C ARG A 563 -16.84 6.35 -10.15
N GLY A 564 -16.60 6.78 -8.93
CA GLY A 564 -15.24 7.01 -8.45
C GLY A 564 -15.07 6.74 -6.99
N ILE A 565 -13.83 6.50 -6.61
CA ILE A 565 -13.41 6.51 -5.22
C ILE A 565 -12.03 7.14 -5.11
N ILE A 566 -11.87 8.02 -4.13
CA ILE A 566 -10.57 8.59 -3.76
C ILE A 566 -10.19 8.03 -2.42
N LYS A 567 -9.00 7.43 -2.33
CA LYS A 567 -8.46 6.82 -1.12
C LYS A 567 -7.38 7.71 -0.53
N TYR A 568 -7.40 7.85 0.78
CA TYR A 568 -6.41 8.61 1.54
C TYR A 568 -6.28 8.02 2.95
N PHE A 569 -5.21 8.41 3.64
CA PHE A 569 -5.00 8.05 5.04
C PHE A 569 -5.04 9.28 5.93
N ILE A 570 -5.37 9.07 7.19
CA ILE A 570 -5.06 9.99 8.29
C ILE A 570 -4.28 9.21 9.36
N GLN A 571 -3.59 9.89 10.26
CA GLN A 571 -2.71 9.24 11.22
C GLN A 571 -3.32 9.21 12.63
N ALA A 572 -3.46 8.01 13.18
CA ALA A 572 -3.86 7.74 14.56
C ALA A 572 -2.71 7.85 15.56
N TYR A 573 -1.73 8.70 15.27
CA TYR A 573 -0.50 8.84 16.04
C TYR A 573 -0.08 10.31 16.10
N ALA A 574 0.25 10.78 17.29
CA ALA A 574 0.94 12.03 17.53
C ALA A 574 2.24 11.74 18.28
N GLY A 575 3.38 12.15 17.72
CA GLY A 575 4.71 11.98 18.34
C GLY A 575 4.91 12.80 19.61
N TYR A 576 6.14 12.89 20.11
CA TYR A 576 6.44 13.83 21.19
C TYR A 576 6.34 15.29 20.69
N GLY A 577 5.79 16.16 21.53
CA GLY A 577 5.59 17.59 21.24
C GLY A 577 6.54 18.48 22.05
N ASP A 578 6.06 19.67 22.38
CA ASP A 578 6.78 20.65 23.19
C ASP A 578 6.96 20.18 24.65
N ILE A 579 7.78 20.92 25.41
CA ILE A 579 8.00 20.67 26.84
C ILE A 579 7.01 21.50 27.66
N PHE A 580 6.33 20.82 28.57
CA PHE A 580 5.27 21.41 29.40
C PHE A 580 5.62 21.43 30.88
N PRO A 581 5.15 22.44 31.65
CA PRO A 581 5.44 22.53 33.08
C PRO A 581 4.78 21.40 33.89
N LYS A 582 3.68 20.82 33.41
CA LYS A 582 2.98 19.70 34.06
C LYS A 582 2.79 18.53 33.10
N PHE A 583 2.75 17.33 33.67
CA PHE A 583 2.53 16.10 32.91
C PHE A 583 1.05 15.95 32.52
N ILE A 584 0.22 15.81 33.54
CA ILE A 584 -1.22 15.57 33.50
C ILE A 584 -1.85 16.37 34.65
N ARG A 585 -3.17 16.57 34.65
CA ARG A 585 -3.88 17.28 35.72
C ARG A 585 -3.69 16.60 37.07
N ASP A 586 -3.58 17.41 38.11
CA ASP A 586 -3.31 16.94 39.47
C ASP A 586 -4.42 15.96 39.93
N GLY A 587 -4.02 14.77 40.38
CA GLY A 587 -4.94 13.71 40.81
C GLY A 587 -5.45 12.78 39.70
N CYS A 588 -5.02 12.95 38.45
CA CYS A 588 -5.43 12.12 37.32
C CYS A 588 -4.32 11.15 36.89
N GLY A 589 -4.65 9.86 36.75
CA GLY A 589 -3.82 8.88 36.02
C GLY A 589 -4.14 8.86 34.52
N GLY A 590 -5.31 9.39 34.16
CA GLY A 590 -5.86 9.37 32.82
C GLY A 590 -7.12 10.23 32.72
N TYR A 591 -7.74 10.26 31.54
CA TYR A 591 -8.94 11.04 31.26
C TYR A 591 -10.09 10.19 30.73
N ASN A 592 -11.30 10.56 31.14
CA ASN A 592 -12.54 10.23 30.44
C ASN A 592 -12.97 11.45 29.64
N ILE A 593 -12.75 11.42 28.33
CA ILE A 593 -12.81 12.60 27.46
C ILE A 593 -14.14 12.64 26.74
N THR A 594 -14.90 13.71 26.95
CA THR A 594 -16.08 14.04 26.13
C THR A 594 -15.63 14.74 24.84
N TYR A 595 -15.96 14.18 23.68
CA TYR A 595 -15.61 14.71 22.36
C TYR A 595 -16.76 14.60 21.34
N TYR A 596 -16.61 15.26 20.19
CA TYR A 596 -17.56 15.23 19.06
C TYR A 596 -16.86 14.75 17.77
N TRP A 597 -17.62 14.10 16.89
CA TRP A 597 -17.17 13.68 15.57
C TRP A 597 -18.22 14.02 14.51
N ARG A 598 -17.85 14.10 13.23
CA ARG A 598 -18.73 14.65 12.18
C ARG A 598 -19.99 13.85 11.87
N GLY A 599 -20.06 12.57 12.24
CA GLY A 599 -21.19 11.71 11.86
C GLY A 599 -22.39 11.75 12.79
N ASP A 600 -22.27 12.30 14.01
CA ASP A 600 -23.41 12.59 14.88
C ASP A 600 -23.17 13.85 15.73
N SER A 601 -24.23 14.48 16.21
CA SER A 601 -24.16 15.69 17.05
C SER A 601 -24.10 15.38 18.55
N ASN A 602 -24.08 14.10 18.92
CA ASN A 602 -24.15 13.67 20.31
C ASN A 602 -22.73 13.59 20.92
N PRO A 603 -22.56 13.93 22.20
CA PRO A 603 -21.29 13.77 22.87
C PRO A 603 -20.88 12.29 22.90
N GLN A 604 -19.63 12.03 22.57
CA GLN A 604 -18.99 10.72 22.64
C GLN A 604 -17.93 10.71 23.74
N TYR A 605 -17.57 9.52 24.21
CA TYR A 605 -16.62 9.34 25.32
C TYR A 605 -15.48 8.42 24.92
N VAL A 606 -14.26 8.76 25.31
CA VAL A 606 -13.06 7.93 25.10
C VAL A 606 -12.15 8.01 26.32
N LEU A 607 -11.54 6.89 26.69
CA LEU A 607 -10.57 6.83 27.78
C LEU A 607 -9.15 7.11 27.24
N ALA A 608 -8.35 7.80 28.03
CA ALA A 608 -6.92 8.01 27.77
C ALA A 608 -6.10 7.73 29.02
N GLY A 609 -5.03 6.94 28.91
CA GLY A 609 -4.14 6.61 30.04
C GLY A 609 -4.67 5.54 30.98
N GLU A 610 -4.34 5.67 32.26
CA GLU A 610 -4.66 4.71 33.31
C GLU A 610 -5.56 5.31 34.40
N GLU A 611 -6.11 4.48 35.29
CA GLU A 611 -6.87 4.98 36.44
C GLU A 611 -5.97 5.71 37.45
N PRO A 612 -6.47 6.73 38.18
CA PRO A 612 -7.85 7.23 38.18
C PRO A 612 -8.16 8.18 37.01
N TYR A 613 -9.34 8.00 36.39
CA TYR A 613 -9.78 8.85 35.27
C TYR A 613 -10.47 10.13 35.75
N CYS A 614 -10.00 11.28 35.26
CA CYS A 614 -10.70 12.56 35.41
C CYS A 614 -11.61 12.83 34.22
N SER A 615 -12.84 13.26 34.48
CA SER A 615 -13.75 13.70 33.42
C SER A 615 -13.31 15.05 32.86
N VAL A 616 -13.07 15.11 31.56
CA VAL A 616 -12.66 16.32 30.83
C VAL A 616 -13.41 16.41 29.51
N THR A 617 -13.57 17.61 28.97
CA THR A 617 -14.07 17.84 27.61
C THR A 617 -12.91 18.16 26.66
N ALA A 618 -13.14 18.03 25.36
CA ALA A 618 -12.18 18.49 24.35
C ALA A 618 -11.85 19.99 24.49
N ASP A 619 -12.81 20.83 24.92
CA ASP A 619 -12.58 22.24 25.21
C ASP A 619 -11.66 22.43 26.43
N ASP A 620 -11.83 21.61 27.47
CA ASP A 620 -10.92 21.63 28.63
C ASP A 620 -9.49 21.29 28.22
N LEU A 621 -9.31 20.26 27.38
CA LEU A 621 -8.00 19.85 26.89
C LEU A 621 -7.35 20.95 26.03
N LEU A 622 -8.13 21.65 25.20
CA LEU A 622 -7.65 22.81 24.44
C LEU A 622 -7.20 23.95 25.34
N ALA A 623 -7.92 24.24 26.42
CA ALA A 623 -7.50 25.26 27.39
C ALA A 623 -6.23 24.82 28.16
N GLY A 624 -6.09 23.52 28.44
CA GLY A 624 -4.97 22.94 29.17
C GLY A 624 -3.72 22.67 28.35
N ARG A 625 -3.80 22.69 27.01
CA ARG A 625 -2.72 22.25 26.10
C ARG A 625 -1.42 23.03 26.20
N SER A 626 -1.39 24.22 26.82
CA SER A 626 -0.15 24.98 27.04
C SER A 626 0.51 24.66 28.38
N THR A 627 -0.19 23.92 29.25
CA THR A 627 0.21 23.63 30.62
C THR A 627 0.52 22.15 30.83
N TYR A 628 -0.25 21.26 30.23
CA TYR A 628 -0.17 19.81 30.44
C TYR A 628 0.28 19.08 29.17
N ALA A 629 1.33 18.26 29.29
CA ALA A 629 1.87 17.47 28.19
C ALA A 629 0.84 16.48 27.61
N VAL A 630 0.05 15.83 28.46
CA VAL A 630 -0.99 14.87 28.04
C VAL A 630 -2.11 15.58 27.28
N ASP A 631 -2.55 16.76 27.74
CA ASP A 631 -3.59 17.55 27.06
C ASP A 631 -3.13 17.94 25.64
N ASP A 632 -1.89 18.43 25.48
CA ASP A 632 -1.35 18.74 24.15
C ASP A 632 -1.21 17.50 23.25
N ALA A 633 -0.71 16.38 23.79
CA ALA A 633 -0.56 15.16 23.01
C ALA A 633 -1.91 14.64 22.48
N ILE A 634 -2.97 14.69 23.30
CA ILE A 634 -4.32 14.32 22.88
C ILE A 634 -4.85 15.30 21.84
N ILE A 635 -4.67 16.61 22.02
CA ILE A 635 -5.10 17.60 21.02
C ILE A 635 -4.35 17.44 19.71
N ARG A 636 -3.04 17.15 19.71
CA ARG A 636 -2.28 16.86 18.49
C ARG A 636 -2.76 15.58 17.81
N LEU A 637 -3.09 14.54 18.59
CA LEU A 637 -3.72 13.34 18.05
C LEU A 637 -5.08 13.66 17.42
N PHE A 638 -5.94 14.40 18.11
CA PHE A 638 -7.22 14.85 17.58
C PHE A 638 -7.04 15.64 16.29
N ASN A 639 -6.07 16.56 16.24
CA ASN A 639 -5.75 17.32 15.04
C ASN A 639 -5.39 16.40 13.87
N ASN A 640 -4.58 15.36 14.10
CA ASN A 640 -4.25 14.35 13.08
C ASN A 640 -5.47 13.51 12.66
N LEU A 641 -6.51 13.45 13.49
CA LEU A 641 -7.82 12.88 13.18
C LEU A 641 -8.79 13.88 12.52
N GLY A 642 -8.31 15.09 12.21
CA GLY A 642 -8.95 16.10 11.37
C GLY A 642 -9.81 17.14 12.09
N GLY A 643 -9.74 17.22 13.41
CA GLY A 643 -10.41 18.25 14.21
C GLY A 643 -9.74 18.42 15.57
N ASN A 644 -10.31 19.18 16.50
CA ASN A 644 -9.79 19.23 17.88
C ASN A 644 -10.73 18.54 18.88
N GLY A 645 -11.77 17.85 18.39
CA GLY A 645 -12.72 17.07 19.18
C GLY A 645 -13.83 17.89 19.82
N THR A 646 -13.85 19.22 19.65
CA THR A 646 -14.93 20.08 20.16
C THR A 646 -16.14 20.04 19.24
N ARG A 647 -17.25 20.62 19.70
CA ARG A 647 -18.48 20.73 18.88
C ARG A 647 -18.27 21.58 17.62
N THR A 648 -17.36 22.56 17.65
CA THR A 648 -17.08 23.46 16.53
C THR A 648 -16.01 22.94 15.58
N SER A 649 -15.16 22.02 16.04
CA SER A 649 -14.17 21.32 15.21
C SER A 649 -14.12 19.82 15.55
N PRO A 650 -15.19 19.07 15.20
CA PRO A 650 -15.31 17.65 15.53
C PRO A 650 -14.33 16.79 14.71
N LEU A 651 -13.99 15.61 15.25
CA LEU A 651 -13.11 14.63 14.58
C LEU A 651 -13.75 14.07 13.30
N LEU A 652 -12.93 13.65 12.33
CA LEU A 652 -13.41 12.98 11.12
C LEU A 652 -13.84 11.54 11.36
N VAL A 653 -13.27 10.89 12.38
CA VAL A 653 -13.52 9.49 12.71
C VAL A 653 -14.09 9.36 14.11
N LYS A 654 -15.00 8.40 14.29
CA LYS A 654 -15.52 8.04 15.60
C LYS A 654 -14.48 7.19 16.33
N LEU A 655 -14.16 7.57 17.57
CA LEU A 655 -13.38 6.74 18.48
C LEU A 655 -14.33 5.72 19.15
N PRO A 656 -14.11 4.42 18.97
CA PRO A 656 -14.90 3.38 19.62
C PRO A 656 -14.82 3.46 21.14
N SER A 657 -15.87 3.00 21.85
CA SER A 657 -15.91 2.99 23.31
C SER A 657 -14.87 2.07 23.97
N ASN A 658 -14.35 1.09 23.23
CA ASN A 658 -13.31 0.17 23.68
C ASN A 658 -11.89 0.63 23.27
N VAL A 659 -11.74 1.84 22.75
CA VAL A 659 -10.44 2.40 22.38
C VAL A 659 -9.91 3.23 23.54
N MET A 660 -8.67 2.92 23.91
CA MET A 660 -7.89 3.73 24.83
C MET A 660 -6.86 4.52 24.02
N ILE A 661 -6.74 5.81 24.32
CA ILE A 661 -5.60 6.61 23.91
C ILE A 661 -4.47 6.27 24.87
N ASP A 662 -3.43 5.65 24.36
CA ASP A 662 -2.23 5.39 25.15
C ASP A 662 -1.25 6.54 24.97
N PHE A 663 -0.55 6.89 26.04
CA PHE A 663 0.48 7.91 26.02
C PHE A 663 1.76 7.41 26.66
N ALA A 664 2.88 7.66 25.99
CA ALA A 664 4.19 7.49 26.60
C ALA A 664 4.70 8.87 27.01
N SER A 665 5.29 8.97 28.19
CA SER A 665 5.79 10.23 28.73
C SER A 665 7.22 10.12 29.22
N MET A 666 7.85 11.29 29.30
CA MET A 666 9.15 11.46 29.92
C MET A 666 9.07 12.71 30.78
N GLY A 667 9.40 12.58 32.06
CA GLY A 667 9.41 13.68 33.02
C GLY A 667 10.81 14.26 33.24
N ASN A 668 10.87 15.47 33.80
CA ASN A 668 12.11 16.17 34.14
C ASN A 668 13.08 16.38 32.97
N ILE A 669 12.54 16.63 31.77
CA ILE A 669 13.36 16.97 30.61
C ILE A 669 13.71 18.47 30.71
N PRO A 670 15.01 18.84 30.69
CA PRO A 670 15.39 20.23 30.58
C PRO A 670 15.05 20.77 29.20
N GLY A 671 14.38 21.92 29.15
CA GLY A 671 14.19 22.65 27.90
C GLY A 671 15.54 23.09 27.33
N LEU A 672 15.83 22.70 26.08
CA LEU A 672 16.59 23.41 25.04
C LEU A 672 16.79 22.44 23.85
N PHE A 673 16.27 22.78 22.68
CA PHE A 673 16.34 21.91 21.49
C PHE A 673 17.20 22.56 20.40
N LYS A 674 18.43 22.07 20.23
CA LYS A 674 18.85 21.67 18.88
C LYS A 674 18.84 20.15 18.86
N PRO A 675 18.07 19.52 17.97
CA PRO A 675 18.07 18.07 17.89
C PRO A 675 19.48 17.59 17.58
N ILE A 676 20.08 16.86 18.52
CA ILE A 676 21.27 16.05 18.29
C ILE A 676 20.80 14.76 17.64
N GLN A 677 21.03 14.63 16.35
CA GLN A 677 20.74 13.40 15.63
C GLN A 677 21.82 12.36 15.96
N ILE A 678 21.43 11.32 16.68
CA ILE A 678 22.29 10.18 16.98
C ILE A 678 21.87 9.03 16.06
N THR A 679 22.68 8.71 15.08
CA THR A 679 22.44 7.61 14.15
C THR A 679 23.41 6.48 14.45
N LEU A 680 22.91 5.33 14.89
CA LEU A 680 23.68 4.10 14.98
C LEU A 680 23.45 3.28 13.72
N ARG A 681 24.51 3.08 12.95
CA ARG A 681 24.54 2.13 11.84
C ARG A 681 25.10 0.83 12.35
N VAL A 682 24.39 -0.27 12.14
CA VAL A 682 24.85 -1.62 12.48
C VAL A 682 24.81 -2.48 11.22
N TRP A 683 25.87 -3.26 11.02
CA TRP A 683 25.96 -4.24 9.94
C TRP A 683 26.80 -5.45 10.36
N ARG A 684 26.76 -6.51 9.56
CA ARG A 684 27.70 -7.63 9.64
C ARG A 684 28.51 -7.64 8.36
N GLU A 685 29.80 -7.93 8.46
CA GLU A 685 30.57 -8.33 7.28
C GLU A 685 30.44 -9.86 7.19
N GLY A 686 30.11 -10.34 5.99
CA GLY A 686 29.87 -11.77 5.72
C GLY A 686 31.14 -12.59 5.74
#